data_AF-A0A1P8WR56-F1
#
_entry.id   AF-A0A1P8WR56-F1
#
_cell.length_a   1.000
_cell.length_b   1.000
_cell.length_c   1.000
_cell.angle_alpha   90.00
_cell.angle_beta   90.00
_cell.angle_gamma   90.00
#
_symmetry.space_group_name_H-M   'P 1'
#
loop_
_entity.id
_entity.type
_entity.pdbx_description
1 polymer ?
#
loop_
_entity_poly.entity_id
_entity_poly.type
_entity_poly.pdbx_seq_one_letter_code
_entity_poly.pdbx_strand_id
1 'polypeptide(L)'
;MSNCLTSFQNLSRLATFTFGMIAAIGISSADDAVKMPQQGICAHRGASDTHPENTLAAFREAIMLGAQMIEFDVALTKDQQLVLMHDSTIDRTTDGKGRVTDFTLSELQKLDAGSWKNAKFKGERIPTLRAALGMMPDNIWLNVHLKGGTKLAEDTARTIIAAERTHQCFLACSRASAAAARAVDDRILFCNMDRQSNSQQYVDETIAAQANFIQLFGGNSVEPKHTAQLRDAGLRINYCCANDAAKVEALFEAGVEFPLVDMLAEMLVVADKRGIERLTPVYLPRAGAADEKKAAPVFKDGEAQIVPGFEDDKLWIHHDLWVETEFDSDGNGKPDRMHVSVTRQRQTDTEGLKVPAVYVSSPYFSGTASGTRNFFWDPRQEHNQPPPKHSDPPSVKFQHRRVVISKSHWKDWLPRGFAVVHSASPGTGLSQGCPTIGGDNESLAPKAVVEWLNGRAAGFTTPTGNRKVEAFWCTGNVGMTGTSYNGTIPLACATTGVDGLKAIIPIAPNTSYYHYYRSNGLVRHPGGYMGEDIDVLYNYVNSGDPDRREFCNCNVRDKEMAEGFARDTGDYNDFWAGRDYLNDLKPMKAALLMAHGFNDWNVMPEHSVRIYKAAQAAGLPVQCYFHQAGHGGQPPMKMMNRWFTRYLYNVENGVENDPKAWIVRENEDRQKPTSYADYPNPGAKLVTLKPGKGGSQKGTLALTESDGQGTEKIVDNFSFSGSTLAKADWTQHRLLYVTDPLPQPVHISGFAKFRTRLACNKPAANFSVWLVSLPWNEGSKAKIYDNIITRGWADPQNYKSLTDGEPLEPGKFYDLEFELQPDDHIVPAGQQIGLMIFSSDREFTLWPKPGTELTIDLDATSLRLPVVGGEAPFSAATKP
;
A
#
# COMPACT_ATOMS: atom_id res chain seq x y z
N MET A 1 -7.06 -14.57 -29.72
CA MET A 1 -6.09 -15.59 -29.27
C MET A 1 -5.10 -16.00 -30.38
N SER A 2 -4.48 -15.06 -31.13
CA SER A 2 -3.47 -15.44 -32.15
C SER A 2 -2.23 -14.55 -32.25
N ASN A 3 -1.88 -13.76 -31.22
CA ASN A 3 -0.68 -12.90 -31.24
C ASN A 3 0.21 -13.04 -29.99
N CYS A 4 0.26 -14.21 -29.33
CA CYS A 4 1.21 -14.48 -28.23
C CYS A 4 2.43 -15.29 -28.67
N LEU A 5 2.69 -15.38 -29.98
CA LEU A 5 3.84 -16.07 -30.54
C LEU A 5 4.68 -15.07 -31.32
N THR A 6 5.70 -14.50 -30.69
CA THR A 6 6.98 -14.14 -31.31
C THR A 6 7.95 -13.56 -30.27
N SER A 7 9.24 -13.91 -30.42
CA SER A 7 10.41 -13.54 -29.60
C SER A 7 10.60 -14.45 -28.37
N PHE A 8 11.59 -15.34 -28.27
CA PHE A 8 13.03 -15.12 -28.45
C PHE A 8 13.75 -16.39 -28.96
N GLN A 9 14.76 -16.22 -29.83
CA GLN A 9 15.80 -17.22 -30.09
C GLN A 9 17.20 -16.61 -29.92
N ASN A 10 18.05 -17.38 -29.24
CA ASN A 10 19.52 -17.42 -29.27
C ASN A 10 20.33 -16.25 -28.67
N LEU A 11 21.06 -16.54 -27.58
CA LEU A 11 22.49 -16.89 -27.68
C LEU A 11 23.03 -17.37 -26.31
N SER A 12 23.29 -18.68 -26.24
CA SER A 12 24.08 -19.35 -25.23
C SER A 12 25.58 -19.12 -25.46
N ARG A 13 26.32 -18.66 -24.44
CA ARG A 13 27.74 -18.97 -24.26
C ARG A 13 28.05 -19.25 -22.79
N LEU A 14 28.45 -20.49 -22.54
CA LEU A 14 29.12 -20.95 -21.33
C LEU A 14 30.43 -20.18 -21.12
N ALA A 15 30.68 -19.76 -19.88
CA ALA A 15 32.03 -19.60 -19.35
C ALA A 15 32.06 -20.14 -17.91
N THR A 16 32.78 -21.24 -17.73
CA THR A 16 33.10 -21.86 -16.46
C THR A 16 34.08 -20.96 -15.69
N PHE A 17 33.74 -20.55 -14.47
CA PHE A 17 34.73 -20.02 -13.53
C PHE A 17 34.59 -20.69 -12.17
N THR A 18 35.72 -21.26 -11.75
CA THR A 18 35.94 -22.04 -10.54
C THR A 18 35.93 -21.16 -9.29
N PHE A 19 35.39 -21.74 -8.22
CA PHE A 19 35.32 -21.22 -6.86
C PHE A 19 36.71 -20.93 -6.26
N GLY A 20 36.81 -19.80 -5.55
CA GLY A 20 37.93 -19.47 -4.66
C GLY A 20 37.48 -18.45 -3.62
N MET A 21 36.83 -18.92 -2.56
CA MET A 21 36.52 -18.12 -1.38
C MET A 21 37.77 -17.96 -0.50
N ILE A 22 38.21 -16.72 -0.30
CA ILE A 22 38.92 -16.33 0.93
C ILE A 22 38.20 -15.10 1.46
N ALA A 23 37.39 -15.30 2.50
CA ALA A 23 36.78 -14.23 3.26
C ALA A 23 37.82 -13.66 4.23
N ALA A 24 38.43 -12.53 3.88
CA ALA A 24 39.14 -11.70 4.83
C ALA A 24 38.10 -10.78 5.50
N ILE A 25 37.78 -11.07 6.76
CA ILE A 25 36.99 -10.18 7.62
C ILE A 25 37.91 -9.02 8.00
N GLY A 26 37.84 -7.94 7.24
CA GLY A 26 38.45 -6.66 7.60
C GLY A 26 37.48 -5.88 8.46
N ILE A 27 37.76 -5.76 9.75
CA ILE A 27 37.13 -4.76 10.61
C ILE A 27 37.71 -3.41 10.18
N SER A 28 36.93 -2.62 9.43
CA SER A 28 37.31 -1.26 9.05
C SER A 28 37.23 -0.34 10.28
N SER A 29 38.33 0.35 10.56
CA SER A 29 38.46 1.36 11.61
C SER A 29 37.71 2.64 11.24
N ALA A 30 37.33 3.43 12.26
CA ALA A 30 36.61 4.70 12.12
C ALA A 30 37.27 5.74 11.17
N ASP A 31 38.56 5.59 10.83
CA ASP A 31 39.27 6.47 9.89
C ASP A 31 38.94 6.25 8.40
N ASP A 32 38.22 5.19 8.03
CA ASP A 32 37.72 4.99 6.66
C ASP A 32 36.38 5.69 6.39
N ALA A 33 35.79 6.32 7.43
CA ALA A 33 34.46 6.91 7.38
C ALA A 33 34.47 8.26 6.65
N VAL A 34 33.73 8.34 5.54
CA VAL A 34 33.44 9.53 4.72
C VAL A 34 34.53 9.90 3.70
N LYS A 35 34.70 9.07 2.67
CA LYS A 35 35.43 9.45 1.44
C LYS A 35 34.47 10.12 0.45
N MET A 36 34.96 11.12 -0.26
CA MET A 36 34.21 11.74 -1.36
C MET A 36 33.92 10.72 -2.45
N PRO A 37 32.68 10.65 -2.97
CA PRO A 37 32.39 9.86 -4.15
C PRO A 37 33.30 10.25 -5.32
N GLN A 38 33.66 9.29 -6.18
CA GLN A 38 34.44 9.58 -7.38
C GLN A 38 33.66 10.45 -8.37
N GLN A 39 32.35 10.28 -8.42
CA GLN A 39 31.41 11.06 -9.23
C GLN A 39 30.03 10.98 -8.56
N GLY A 40 29.14 11.91 -8.91
CA GLY A 40 27.80 11.97 -8.36
C GLY A 40 26.99 13.13 -8.91
N ILE A 41 25.76 13.28 -8.44
CA ILE A 41 24.90 14.41 -8.73
C ILE A 41 24.93 15.38 -7.55
N CYS A 42 25.10 16.66 -7.85
CA CYS A 42 24.97 17.73 -6.88
C CYS A 42 23.59 18.39 -6.97
N ALA A 43 22.81 18.32 -5.90
CA ALA A 43 21.49 18.92 -5.82
C ALA A 43 21.62 20.44 -5.67
N HIS A 44 21.36 21.19 -6.74
CA HIS A 44 21.51 22.64 -6.78
C HIS A 44 20.43 23.31 -5.93
N ARG A 45 20.85 23.96 -4.84
CA ARG A 45 19.96 24.55 -3.82
C ARG A 45 19.00 23.54 -3.18
N GLY A 46 19.38 22.25 -3.16
CA GLY A 46 18.53 21.11 -2.78
C GLY A 46 17.71 20.56 -3.95
N ALA A 47 16.59 19.89 -3.69
CA ALA A 47 15.67 19.40 -4.73
C ALA A 47 14.78 20.54 -5.30
N SER A 48 15.41 21.58 -5.83
CA SER A 48 14.80 22.89 -6.16
C SER A 48 13.70 22.83 -7.23
N ASP A 49 13.67 21.80 -8.09
CA ASP A 49 12.59 21.58 -9.04
C ASP A 49 11.25 21.28 -8.34
N THR A 50 11.27 20.52 -7.25
CA THR A 50 10.04 20.04 -6.58
C THR A 50 9.77 20.71 -5.23
N HIS A 51 10.79 21.29 -4.61
CA HIS A 51 10.76 21.90 -3.27
C HIS A 51 11.27 23.36 -3.30
N PRO A 52 10.89 24.22 -2.34
CA PRO A 52 11.38 25.59 -2.29
C PRO A 52 12.90 25.60 -2.05
N GLU A 53 13.66 26.20 -2.96
CA GLU A 53 15.12 26.20 -2.93
C GLU A 53 15.71 26.78 -1.62
N ASN A 54 16.91 26.34 -1.23
CA ASN A 54 17.62 26.79 -0.02
C ASN A 54 16.81 26.64 1.29
N THR A 55 15.87 25.70 1.35
CA THR A 55 15.09 25.37 2.55
C THR A 55 15.46 24.00 3.12
N LEU A 56 15.12 23.76 4.39
CA LEU A 56 15.31 22.43 5.00
C LEU A 56 14.44 21.39 4.27
N ALA A 57 13.25 21.77 3.79
CA ALA A 57 12.41 20.89 2.98
C ALA A 57 13.11 20.42 1.69
N ALA A 58 13.78 21.32 0.94
CA ALA A 58 14.50 20.93 -0.27
C ALA A 58 15.72 20.05 0.01
N PHE A 59 16.41 20.26 1.14
CA PHE A 59 17.53 19.41 1.52
C PHE A 59 17.09 18.02 1.98
N ARG A 60 15.97 17.94 2.74
CA ARG A 60 15.40 16.64 3.15
C ARG A 60 15.07 15.80 1.93
N GLU A 61 14.44 16.41 0.92
CA GLU A 61 14.14 15.71 -0.32
C GLU A 61 15.43 15.28 -1.07
N ALA A 62 16.45 16.14 -1.13
CA ALA A 62 17.70 15.78 -1.78
C ALA A 62 18.42 14.60 -1.08
N ILE A 63 18.41 14.57 0.25
CA ILE A 63 18.91 13.44 1.05
C ILE A 63 18.07 12.19 0.78
N MET A 64 16.73 12.32 0.79
CA MET A 64 15.79 11.22 0.56
C MET A 64 15.94 10.60 -0.84
N LEU A 65 16.22 11.42 -1.85
CA LEU A 65 16.47 10.94 -3.21
C LEU A 65 17.86 10.30 -3.37
N GLY A 66 18.78 10.52 -2.41
CA GLY A 66 20.12 9.95 -2.39
C GLY A 66 21.15 10.74 -3.19
N ALA A 67 21.06 12.08 -3.20
CA ALA A 67 22.09 12.93 -3.80
C ALA A 67 23.45 12.75 -3.10
N GLN A 68 24.54 12.74 -3.87
CA GLN A 68 25.90 12.61 -3.33
C GLN A 68 26.42 13.94 -2.76
N MET A 69 25.91 15.06 -3.29
CA MET A 69 26.28 16.40 -2.88
C MET A 69 25.06 17.32 -2.88
N ILE A 70 25.03 18.30 -1.98
CA ILE A 70 24.04 19.39 -1.98
C ILE A 70 24.79 20.71 -2.08
N GLU A 71 24.36 21.56 -3.00
CA GLU A 71 24.77 22.96 -3.04
C GLU A 71 23.73 23.84 -2.36
N PHE A 72 24.20 24.86 -1.63
CA PHE A 72 23.33 25.89 -1.07
C PHE A 72 24.08 27.20 -0.88
N ASP A 73 23.32 28.28 -0.80
CA ASP A 73 23.84 29.64 -0.80
C ASP A 73 23.79 30.26 0.59
N VAL A 74 24.89 30.88 1.04
CA VAL A 74 24.97 31.54 2.34
C VAL A 74 25.06 33.05 2.18
N ALA A 75 24.26 33.76 2.96
CA ALA A 75 24.24 35.22 3.05
C ALA A 75 24.26 35.70 4.52
N LEU A 76 24.64 36.97 4.71
CA LEU A 76 24.59 37.65 6.01
C LEU A 76 23.32 38.47 6.16
N THR A 77 22.72 38.40 7.34
CA THR A 77 21.65 39.29 7.79
C THR A 77 22.20 40.62 8.32
N LYS A 78 21.31 41.57 8.62
CA LYS A 78 21.64 42.85 9.27
C LYS A 78 22.43 42.67 10.57
N ASP A 79 22.03 41.70 11.39
CA ASP A 79 22.65 41.32 12.66
C ASP A 79 23.76 40.26 12.52
N GLN A 80 24.34 40.14 11.32
CA GLN A 80 25.50 39.30 11.00
C GLN A 80 25.30 37.81 11.28
N GLN A 81 24.05 37.34 11.18
CA GLN A 81 23.73 35.91 11.26
C GLN A 81 23.80 35.28 9.86
N LEU A 82 24.17 34.00 9.80
CA LEU A 82 24.28 33.24 8.54
C LEU A 82 22.95 32.57 8.20
N VAL A 83 22.37 32.98 7.07
CA VAL A 83 21.12 32.44 6.53
C VAL A 83 21.33 31.86 5.14
N LEU A 84 20.43 30.96 4.73
CA LEU A 84 20.48 30.37 3.40
C LEU A 84 19.59 31.15 2.43
N MET A 85 20.21 31.78 1.43
CA MET A 85 19.51 32.59 0.44
C MET A 85 20.36 32.78 -0.82
N HIS A 86 19.77 32.50 -1.98
CA HIS A 86 20.45 32.66 -3.26
C HIS A 86 20.53 34.14 -3.70
N ASP A 87 19.40 34.84 -3.63
CA ASP A 87 19.27 36.21 -4.15
C ASP A 87 19.76 37.24 -3.13
N SER A 88 20.11 38.44 -3.61
CA SER A 88 20.41 39.57 -2.72
C SER A 88 19.16 40.16 -2.05
N THR A 89 17.98 39.83 -2.56
CA THR A 89 16.67 40.20 -2.03
C THR A 89 15.84 38.97 -1.68
N ILE A 90 14.83 39.16 -0.83
CA ILE A 90 13.91 38.09 -0.39
C ILE A 90 12.64 37.98 -1.25
N ASP A 91 12.49 38.86 -2.23
CA ASP A 91 11.25 39.10 -2.98
C ASP A 91 10.73 37.89 -3.77
N ARG A 92 11.64 37.08 -4.33
CA ARG A 92 11.27 35.97 -5.22
C ARG A 92 10.85 34.73 -4.45
N THR A 93 11.47 34.47 -3.31
CA THR A 93 11.40 33.19 -2.61
C THR A 93 10.73 33.30 -1.25
N THR A 94 10.13 34.44 -0.92
CA THR A 94 9.38 34.63 0.33
C THR A 94 8.14 35.49 0.14
N ASP A 95 7.35 35.65 1.20
CA ASP A 95 6.25 36.62 1.29
C ASP A 95 6.69 38.04 1.71
N GLY A 96 8.00 38.28 1.89
CA GLY A 96 8.59 39.59 2.18
C GLY A 96 9.17 40.30 0.96
N LYS A 97 9.65 41.54 1.16
CA LYS A 97 10.38 42.33 0.15
C LYS A 97 11.53 43.13 0.76
N GLY A 98 12.65 43.25 0.03
CA GLY A 98 13.83 44.02 0.44
C GLY A 98 15.13 43.21 0.37
N ARG A 99 16.27 43.84 0.71
CA ARG A 99 17.56 43.12 0.72
C ARG A 99 17.68 42.26 1.96
N VAL A 100 18.33 41.10 1.85
CA VAL A 100 18.59 40.20 2.99
C VAL A 100 19.32 40.95 4.12
N THR A 101 20.23 41.85 3.76
CA THR A 101 21.03 42.67 4.67
C THR A 101 20.25 43.74 5.43
N ASP A 102 18.98 43.98 5.06
CA ASP A 102 18.13 44.99 5.72
C ASP A 102 17.35 44.40 6.92
N PHE A 103 17.35 43.07 7.07
CA PHE A 103 16.58 42.34 8.09
C PHE A 103 17.49 41.61 9.08
N THR A 104 17.06 41.54 10.34
CA THR A 104 17.63 40.64 11.36
C THR A 104 17.18 39.20 11.15
N LEU A 105 17.89 38.23 11.73
CA LEU A 105 17.48 36.82 11.68
C LEU A 105 16.05 36.61 12.21
N SER A 106 15.70 37.26 13.32
CA SER A 106 14.37 37.13 13.92
C SER A 106 13.25 37.65 13.01
N GLU A 107 13.51 38.68 12.21
CA GLU A 107 12.55 39.19 11.22
C GLU A 107 12.43 38.22 10.05
N LEU A 108 13.55 37.72 9.51
CA LEU A 108 13.54 36.76 8.41
C LEU A 108 12.86 35.43 8.78
N GLN A 109 13.01 34.95 10.02
CA GLN A 109 12.38 33.70 10.48
C GLN A 109 10.84 33.77 10.60
N LYS A 110 10.24 34.96 10.50
CA LYS A 110 8.78 35.11 10.48
C LYS A 110 8.18 34.91 9.09
N LEU A 111 9.00 35.03 8.05
CA LEU A 111 8.57 34.96 6.66
C LEU A 111 8.30 33.52 6.22
N ASP A 112 7.38 33.38 5.27
CA ASP A 112 7.09 32.13 4.58
C ASP A 112 7.99 32.02 3.34
N ALA A 113 8.89 31.03 3.36
CA ALA A 113 9.83 30.75 2.27
C ALA A 113 9.38 29.59 1.36
N GLY A 114 8.15 29.08 1.53
CA GLY A 114 7.70 27.85 0.86
C GLY A 114 6.51 28.04 -0.09
N SER A 115 5.58 28.93 0.25
CA SER A 115 4.30 29.10 -0.43
C SER A 115 4.44 29.55 -1.88
N TRP A 116 5.52 30.28 -2.22
CA TRP A 116 5.82 30.69 -3.59
C TRP A 116 6.05 29.49 -4.53
N LYS A 117 6.57 28.37 -3.99
CA LYS A 117 6.79 27.14 -4.76
C LYS A 117 5.51 26.33 -4.87
N ASN A 118 4.84 26.11 -3.74
CA ASN A 118 3.57 25.40 -3.66
C ASN A 118 2.91 25.62 -2.29
N ALA A 119 1.58 25.72 -2.26
CA ALA A 119 0.82 25.89 -1.02
C ALA A 119 1.07 24.80 0.04
N LYS A 120 1.49 23.58 -0.36
CA LYS A 120 1.84 22.50 0.57
C LYS A 120 3.06 22.80 1.46
N PHE A 121 3.89 23.77 1.09
CA PHE A 121 5.08 24.19 1.85
C PHE A 121 4.85 25.43 2.71
N LYS A 122 3.59 25.81 2.91
CA LYS A 122 3.25 26.94 3.77
C LYS A 122 3.83 26.76 5.17
N GLY A 123 4.49 27.80 5.67
CA GLY A 123 5.16 27.85 6.96
C GLY A 123 6.64 27.45 6.93
N GLU A 124 7.19 27.01 5.79
CA GLU A 124 8.63 26.81 5.66
C GLU A 124 9.36 28.14 5.88
N ARG A 125 10.50 28.12 6.59
CA ARG A 125 11.25 29.32 6.99
C ARG A 125 12.58 29.38 6.26
N ILE A 126 13.15 30.59 6.15
CA ILE A 126 14.55 30.78 5.76
C ILE A 126 15.44 30.09 6.80
N PRO A 127 16.22 29.06 6.43
CA PRO A 127 17.08 28.36 7.38
C PRO A 127 18.31 29.19 7.77
N THR A 128 18.83 28.95 8.97
CA THR A 128 20.21 29.33 9.31
C THR A 128 21.18 28.28 8.80
N LEU A 129 22.44 28.67 8.57
CA LEU A 129 23.50 27.71 8.21
C LEU A 129 23.62 26.60 9.27
N ARG A 130 23.56 26.96 10.56
CA ARG A 130 23.63 25.98 11.66
C ARG A 130 22.50 24.96 11.60
N ALA A 131 21.27 25.38 11.32
CA ALA A 131 20.13 24.48 11.20
C ALA A 131 20.31 23.50 10.02
N ALA A 132 20.81 23.99 8.88
CA ALA A 132 21.10 23.15 7.73
C ALA A 132 22.22 22.13 8.01
N LEU A 133 23.37 22.56 8.54
CA LEU A 133 24.47 21.63 8.90
C LEU A 133 24.04 20.60 9.96
N GLY A 134 23.11 20.99 10.85
CA GLY A 134 22.53 20.13 11.88
C GLY A 134 21.78 18.93 11.31
N MET A 135 21.08 19.10 10.18
CA MET A 135 20.25 18.04 9.56
C MET A 135 20.99 17.17 8.54
N MET A 136 22.14 17.63 8.02
CA MET A 136 22.87 16.88 6.99
C MET A 136 23.42 15.55 7.54
N PRO A 137 23.33 14.45 6.77
CA PRO A 137 24.14 13.27 7.00
C PRO A 137 25.63 13.61 7.11
N ASP A 138 26.38 12.76 7.80
CA ASP A 138 27.84 12.85 7.95
C ASP A 138 28.61 12.41 6.72
N ASN A 139 27.93 11.86 5.70
CA ASN A 139 28.55 11.38 4.47
C ASN A 139 28.10 12.10 3.18
N ILE A 140 27.27 13.15 3.28
CA ILE A 140 26.84 13.93 2.11
C ILE A 140 27.73 15.16 1.94
N TRP A 141 28.26 15.38 0.73
CA TRP A 141 29.15 16.50 0.47
C TRP A 141 28.39 17.82 0.33
N LEU A 142 28.94 18.90 0.88
CA LEU A 142 28.29 20.20 0.94
C LEU A 142 29.10 21.22 0.15
N ASN A 143 28.50 21.69 -0.95
CA ASN A 143 28.99 22.81 -1.76
C ASN A 143 28.40 24.11 -1.20
N VAL A 144 29.18 24.85 -0.42
CA VAL A 144 28.71 26.04 0.30
C VAL A 144 29.05 27.29 -0.52
N HIS A 145 28.07 27.82 -1.25
CA HIS A 145 28.25 28.97 -2.12
C HIS A 145 28.10 30.28 -1.35
N LEU A 146 29.12 31.13 -1.37
CA LEU A 146 29.12 32.40 -0.65
C LEU A 146 28.56 33.55 -1.52
N LYS A 147 27.57 34.30 -1.00
CA LYS A 147 27.02 35.52 -1.65
C LYS A 147 27.67 36.82 -1.19
N GLY A 148 28.87 36.75 -0.64
CA GLY A 148 29.56 37.87 -0.01
C GLY A 148 31.07 37.74 0.01
N GLY A 149 31.73 38.71 0.63
CA GLY A 149 33.19 38.82 0.69
C GLY A 149 33.85 38.05 1.85
N THR A 150 35.06 38.47 2.20
CA THR A 150 35.93 37.79 3.17
C THR A 150 35.30 37.56 4.54
N LYS A 151 34.56 38.53 5.08
CA LYS A 151 33.89 38.41 6.38
C LYS A 151 32.88 37.24 6.43
N LEU A 152 32.06 37.11 5.38
CA LEU A 152 31.13 35.99 5.26
C LEU A 152 31.87 34.65 5.20
N ALA A 153 33.03 34.61 4.51
CA ALA A 153 33.84 33.40 4.40
C ALA A 153 34.43 32.96 5.74
N GLU A 154 34.95 33.90 6.54
CA GLU A 154 35.47 33.65 7.88
C GLU A 154 34.37 33.11 8.82
N ASP A 155 33.20 33.76 8.85
CA ASP A 155 32.09 33.37 9.74
C ASP A 155 31.48 32.01 9.34
N THR A 156 31.41 31.74 8.03
CA THR A 156 30.99 30.44 7.48
C THR A 156 31.98 29.35 7.88
N ALA A 157 33.29 29.58 7.74
CA ALA A 157 34.32 28.64 8.15
C ALA A 157 34.23 28.32 9.66
N ARG A 158 34.09 29.33 10.52
CA ARG A 158 33.90 29.12 11.97
C ARG A 158 32.66 28.28 12.27
N THR A 159 31.57 28.50 11.55
CA THR A 159 30.32 27.76 11.73
C THR A 159 30.44 26.30 11.29
N ILE A 160 31.15 26.03 10.20
CA ILE A 160 31.46 24.66 9.72
C ILE A 160 32.32 23.92 10.74
N ILE A 161 33.35 24.57 11.28
CA ILE A 161 34.23 24.00 12.31
C ILE A 161 33.42 23.68 13.57
N ALA A 162 32.64 24.64 14.05
CA ALA A 162 31.81 24.47 15.25
C ALA A 162 30.73 23.38 15.09
N ALA A 163 30.30 23.11 13.86
CA ALA A 163 29.35 22.04 13.54
C ALA A 163 30.04 20.69 13.24
N GLU A 164 31.37 20.61 13.36
CA GLU A 164 32.18 19.42 13.07
C GLU A 164 31.97 18.91 11.63
N ARG A 165 31.92 19.83 10.66
CA ARG A 165 31.63 19.51 9.24
C ARG A 165 32.80 19.71 8.28
N THR A 166 34.01 19.97 8.78
CA THR A 166 35.19 20.22 7.93
C THR A 166 35.53 19.04 7.01
N HIS A 167 35.11 17.82 7.35
CA HIS A 167 35.37 16.60 6.56
C HIS A 167 34.52 16.48 5.29
N GLN A 168 33.43 17.26 5.15
CA GLN A 168 32.48 17.10 4.05
C GLN A 168 32.03 18.43 3.41
N CYS A 169 32.76 19.52 3.64
CA CYS A 169 32.39 20.85 3.14
C CYS A 169 33.50 21.45 2.28
N PHE A 170 33.11 22.19 1.25
CA PHE A 170 33.98 23.15 0.57
C PHE A 170 33.24 24.46 0.32
N LEU A 171 33.99 25.56 0.31
CA LEU A 171 33.45 26.89 0.04
C LEU A 171 33.59 27.24 -1.45
N ALA A 172 32.47 27.43 -2.13
CA ALA A 172 32.45 27.95 -3.49
C ALA A 172 32.42 29.48 -3.46
N CYS A 173 33.58 30.09 -3.75
CA CYS A 173 33.81 31.52 -3.58
C CYS A 173 34.97 32.04 -4.43
N SER A 174 35.20 33.36 -4.38
CA SER A 174 36.38 33.97 -5.00
C SER A 174 37.66 33.60 -4.24
N ARG A 175 38.81 33.71 -4.91
CA ARG A 175 40.12 33.42 -4.29
C ARG A 175 40.40 34.26 -3.04
N ALA A 176 39.97 35.51 -3.00
CA ALA A 176 40.13 36.38 -1.83
C ALA A 176 39.34 35.87 -0.62
N SER A 177 38.08 35.44 -0.83
CA SER A 177 37.26 34.84 0.23
C SER A 177 37.81 33.48 0.68
N ALA A 178 38.33 32.68 -0.24
CA ALA A 178 38.98 31.40 0.08
C ALA A 178 40.22 31.61 0.98
N ALA A 179 41.06 32.60 0.68
CA ALA A 179 42.22 32.94 1.51
C ALA A 179 41.81 33.36 2.93
N ALA A 180 40.75 34.16 3.06
CA ALA A 180 40.22 34.57 4.37
C ALA A 180 39.67 33.38 5.18
N ALA A 181 38.95 32.45 4.54
CA ALA A 181 38.46 31.24 5.21
C ALA A 181 39.60 30.31 5.65
N ARG A 182 40.61 30.09 4.79
CA ARG A 182 41.79 29.26 5.13
C ARG A 182 42.66 29.88 6.22
N ALA A 183 42.62 31.20 6.41
CA ALA A 183 43.27 31.85 7.54
C ALA A 183 42.57 31.55 8.89
N VAL A 184 41.28 31.16 8.87
CA VAL A 184 40.58 30.67 10.06
C VAL A 184 40.99 29.22 10.37
N ASP A 185 41.02 28.37 9.34
CA ASP A 185 41.46 26.97 9.42
C ASP A 185 41.87 26.50 8.02
N ASP A 186 43.11 26.02 7.89
CA ASP A 186 43.70 25.65 6.60
C ASP A 186 43.10 24.37 6.00
N ARG A 187 42.36 23.58 6.79
CA ARG A 187 41.62 22.40 6.33
C ARG A 187 40.37 22.76 5.51
N ILE A 188 39.96 24.03 5.48
CA ILE A 188 38.82 24.46 4.68
C ILE A 188 39.14 24.31 3.18
N LEU A 189 38.40 23.42 2.54
CA LEU A 189 38.46 23.20 1.10
C LEU A 189 37.76 24.36 0.38
N PHE A 190 38.26 24.72 -0.81
CA PHE A 190 37.60 25.74 -1.63
C PHE A 190 37.43 25.31 -3.09
N CYS A 191 36.32 25.76 -3.66
CA CYS A 191 35.99 25.68 -5.07
C CYS A 191 36.19 27.06 -5.71
N ASN A 192 37.04 27.15 -6.72
CA ASN A 192 37.20 28.41 -7.46
C ASN A 192 35.89 28.75 -8.17
N MET A 193 35.37 29.95 -7.89
CA MET A 193 34.16 30.52 -8.47
C MET A 193 34.39 32.01 -8.82
N ASP A 194 35.49 32.33 -9.51
CA ASP A 194 35.73 33.67 -10.07
C ASP A 194 34.79 34.01 -11.25
N ARG A 195 33.86 33.09 -11.61
CA ARG A 195 32.80 33.23 -12.63
C ARG A 195 33.31 33.67 -14.01
N GLN A 196 34.37 33.00 -14.48
CA GLN A 196 34.95 33.20 -15.82
C GLN A 196 34.47 32.13 -16.81
N SER A 197 34.61 32.38 -18.12
CA SER A 197 34.29 31.36 -19.14
C SER A 197 35.22 30.14 -19.03
N ASN A 198 34.73 28.97 -19.45
CA ASN A 198 35.47 27.70 -19.46
C ASN A 198 36.66 27.78 -20.43
N SER A 199 37.80 28.30 -19.96
CA SER A 199 38.98 28.61 -20.76
C SER A 199 40.25 28.01 -20.16
N GLN A 200 41.29 27.83 -20.98
CA GLN A 200 42.61 27.40 -20.52
C GLN A 200 43.15 28.29 -19.40
N GLN A 201 42.96 29.61 -19.52
CA GLN A 201 43.35 30.58 -18.50
C GLN A 201 42.69 30.27 -17.15
N TYR A 202 41.38 29.99 -17.16
CA TYR A 202 40.66 29.68 -15.92
C TYR A 202 41.15 28.37 -15.27
N VAL A 203 41.49 27.36 -16.10
CA VAL A 203 42.12 26.12 -15.62
C VAL A 203 43.46 26.41 -14.96
N ASP A 204 44.36 27.12 -15.65
CA ASP A 204 45.71 27.39 -15.17
C ASP A 204 45.70 28.26 -13.89
N GLU A 205 44.85 29.29 -13.85
CA GLU A 205 44.68 30.14 -12.66
C GLU A 205 44.15 29.36 -11.47
N THR A 206 43.26 28.39 -11.70
CA THR A 206 42.68 27.57 -10.64
C THR A 206 43.70 26.58 -10.07
N ILE A 207 44.51 25.97 -10.93
CA ILE A 207 45.64 25.12 -10.52
C ILE A 207 46.66 25.93 -9.73
N ALA A 208 47.04 27.12 -10.23
CA ALA A 208 48.00 28.00 -9.57
C ALA A 208 47.50 28.47 -8.19
N ALA A 209 46.18 28.63 -8.01
CA ALA A 209 45.57 28.99 -6.73
C ALA A 209 45.48 27.82 -5.73
N GLN A 210 45.90 26.61 -6.10
CA GLN A 210 45.81 25.40 -5.26
C GLN A 210 44.38 25.18 -4.73
N ALA A 211 43.41 25.37 -5.63
CA ALA A 211 42.01 25.04 -5.36
C ALA A 211 41.82 23.54 -5.22
N ASN A 212 40.79 23.13 -4.48
CA ASN A 212 40.40 21.72 -4.39
C ASN A 212 39.36 21.38 -5.47
N PHE A 213 38.52 22.36 -5.82
CA PHE A 213 37.49 22.22 -6.83
C PHE A 213 37.52 23.40 -7.79
N ILE A 214 36.97 23.19 -8.99
CA ILE A 214 36.61 24.23 -9.92
C ILE A 214 35.13 24.10 -10.28
N GLN A 215 34.41 25.22 -10.35
CA GLN A 215 33.06 25.22 -10.91
C GLN A 215 33.09 25.84 -12.30
N LEU A 216 32.75 25.00 -13.28
CA LEU A 216 32.55 25.37 -14.66
C LEU A 216 31.08 25.76 -14.90
N PHE A 217 30.81 26.63 -15.87
CA PHE A 217 29.44 27.00 -16.24
C PHE A 217 29.36 27.47 -17.70
N GLY A 218 28.16 27.42 -18.28
CA GLY A 218 27.91 27.83 -19.67
C GLY A 218 28.37 26.81 -20.72
N GLY A 219 27.75 26.86 -21.91
CA GLY A 219 28.04 25.97 -23.05
C GLY A 219 27.28 24.63 -23.09
N ASN A 220 27.44 23.90 -24.20
CA ASN A 220 26.84 22.57 -24.43
C ASN A 220 27.76 21.41 -23.98
N SER A 221 29.05 21.65 -23.80
CA SER A 221 30.04 20.66 -23.36
C SER A 221 31.23 21.34 -22.67
N VAL A 222 32.08 20.53 -22.03
CA VAL A 222 33.39 20.93 -21.52
C VAL A 222 34.46 20.24 -22.37
N GLU A 223 35.55 20.95 -22.68
CA GLU A 223 36.66 20.37 -23.45
C GLU A 223 37.39 19.30 -22.62
N PRO A 224 37.47 18.03 -23.07
CA PRO A 224 38.08 16.93 -22.29
C PRO A 224 39.55 17.15 -21.91
N LYS A 225 40.28 17.98 -22.66
CA LYS A 225 41.66 18.35 -22.28
C LYS A 225 41.71 19.19 -20.99
N HIS A 226 40.73 20.06 -20.76
CA HIS A 226 40.69 20.92 -19.59
C HIS A 226 40.38 20.09 -18.35
N THR A 227 39.41 19.18 -18.44
CA THR A 227 39.06 18.27 -17.34
C THR A 227 40.17 17.28 -17.02
N ALA A 228 40.86 16.74 -18.04
CA ALA A 228 42.05 15.91 -17.82
C ALA A 228 43.14 16.67 -17.06
N GLN A 229 43.50 17.87 -17.49
CA GLN A 229 44.52 18.70 -16.83
C GLN A 229 44.17 19.02 -15.37
N LEU A 230 42.90 19.35 -15.10
CA LEU A 230 42.42 19.60 -13.74
C LEU A 230 42.56 18.36 -12.85
N ARG A 231 42.18 17.19 -13.37
CA ARG A 231 42.28 15.91 -12.64
C ARG A 231 43.72 15.48 -12.40
N ASP A 232 44.61 15.67 -13.38
CA ASP A 232 46.04 15.40 -13.25
C ASP A 232 46.69 16.29 -12.18
N ALA A 233 46.16 17.50 -11.98
CA ALA A 233 46.54 18.40 -10.90
C ALA A 233 45.85 18.09 -9.55
N GLY A 234 44.99 17.07 -9.49
CA GLY A 234 44.28 16.65 -8.27
C GLY A 234 43.02 17.45 -7.93
N LEU A 235 42.52 18.28 -8.85
CA LEU A 235 41.29 19.05 -8.66
C LEU A 235 40.06 18.25 -9.03
N ARG A 236 38.98 18.52 -8.31
CA ARG A 236 37.64 17.97 -8.58
C ARG A 236 36.80 18.96 -9.39
N ILE A 237 35.87 18.45 -10.20
CA ILE A 237 35.18 19.28 -11.20
C ILE A 237 33.67 19.30 -10.96
N ASN A 238 33.16 20.50 -10.68
CA ASN A 238 31.74 20.81 -10.64
C ASN A 238 31.32 21.50 -11.94
N TYR A 239 30.10 21.25 -12.42
CA TYR A 239 29.53 21.99 -13.55
C TYR A 239 28.15 22.52 -13.16
N CYS A 240 27.94 23.83 -13.23
CA CYS A 240 26.63 24.37 -12.87
C CYS A 240 25.56 24.05 -13.91
N CYS A 241 24.42 23.61 -13.38
CA CYS A 241 23.12 23.87 -13.96
C CYS A 241 22.84 23.03 -15.24
N ALA A 242 22.88 21.70 -15.11
CA ALA A 242 22.58 20.74 -16.17
C ALA A 242 21.29 19.96 -15.87
N ASN A 243 20.18 20.34 -16.51
CA ASN A 243 18.85 19.74 -16.29
C ASN A 243 18.37 18.94 -17.51
N ASP A 244 19.30 18.38 -18.28
CA ASP A 244 19.02 17.58 -19.46
C ASP A 244 19.82 16.28 -19.36
N ALA A 245 19.16 15.14 -19.58
CA ALA A 245 19.77 13.83 -19.37
C ALA A 245 20.95 13.58 -20.32
N ALA A 246 20.84 13.99 -21.58
CA ALA A 246 21.92 13.85 -22.56
C ALA A 246 23.10 14.76 -22.21
N LYS A 247 22.83 15.97 -21.71
CA LYS A 247 23.86 16.88 -21.21
C LYS A 247 24.59 16.31 -19.98
N VAL A 248 23.87 15.76 -19.01
CA VAL A 248 24.49 15.14 -17.83
C VAL A 248 25.37 13.95 -18.23
N GLU A 249 24.90 13.11 -19.16
CA GLU A 249 25.71 12.01 -19.71
C GLU A 249 27.00 12.54 -20.37
N ALA A 250 26.89 13.54 -21.25
CA ALA A 250 28.03 14.14 -21.94
C ALA A 250 29.02 14.81 -20.98
N LEU A 251 28.55 15.39 -19.86
CA LEU A 251 29.41 15.96 -18.83
C LEU A 251 30.22 14.87 -18.10
N PHE A 252 29.60 13.74 -17.76
CA PHE A 252 30.31 12.60 -17.18
C PHE A 252 31.36 12.04 -18.15
N GLU A 253 31.03 11.91 -19.44
CA GLU A 253 31.99 11.48 -20.48
C GLU A 253 33.15 12.47 -20.65
N ALA A 254 32.88 13.77 -20.53
CA ALA A 254 33.90 14.81 -20.55
C ALA A 254 34.75 14.86 -19.27
N GLY A 255 34.48 14.04 -18.26
CA GLY A 255 35.26 13.97 -17.02
C GLY A 255 34.84 14.96 -15.94
N VAL A 256 33.64 15.55 -16.03
CA VAL A 256 33.02 16.28 -14.91
C VAL A 256 32.50 15.28 -13.89
N GLU A 257 32.81 15.51 -12.61
CA GLU A 257 32.51 14.54 -11.55
C GLU A 257 31.20 14.84 -10.84
N PHE A 258 30.85 16.12 -10.68
CA PHE A 258 29.62 16.55 -10.01
C PHE A 258 28.86 17.61 -10.82
N PRO A 259 28.01 17.19 -11.77
CA PRO A 259 27.01 18.07 -12.37
C PRO A 259 26.02 18.56 -11.31
N LEU A 260 25.82 19.87 -11.24
CA LEU A 260 24.79 20.51 -10.41
C LEU A 260 23.48 20.55 -11.19
N VAL A 261 22.40 20.08 -10.57
CA VAL A 261 21.10 19.91 -11.23
C VAL A 261 19.97 20.41 -10.33
N ASP A 262 18.97 21.04 -10.94
CA ASP A 262 17.69 21.40 -10.31
C ASP A 262 16.71 20.21 -10.38
N MET A 263 16.69 19.50 -11.52
CA MET A 263 15.83 18.34 -11.80
C MET A 263 16.40 17.04 -11.21
N LEU A 264 16.69 17.07 -9.90
CA LEU A 264 17.46 16.03 -9.19
C LEU A 264 16.98 14.60 -9.44
N ALA A 265 15.70 14.32 -9.22
CA ALA A 265 15.16 12.96 -9.33
C ALA A 265 15.26 12.39 -10.76
N GLU A 266 15.25 13.24 -11.79
CA GLU A 266 15.45 12.80 -13.17
C GLU A 266 16.91 12.46 -13.45
N MET A 267 17.82 13.34 -13.02
CA MET A 267 19.24 13.19 -13.31
C MET A 267 19.88 12.06 -12.49
N LEU A 268 19.33 11.73 -11.33
CA LEU A 268 19.72 10.53 -10.58
C LEU A 268 19.46 9.24 -11.38
N VAL A 269 18.45 9.17 -12.26
CA VAL A 269 18.24 8.00 -13.14
C VAL A 269 19.40 7.83 -14.13
N VAL A 270 19.99 8.93 -14.60
CA VAL A 270 21.19 8.89 -15.45
C VAL A 270 22.37 8.32 -14.66
N ALA A 271 22.56 8.80 -13.42
CA ALA A 271 23.57 8.29 -12.50
C ALA A 271 23.38 6.78 -12.21
N ASP A 272 22.15 6.35 -11.94
CA ASP A 272 21.80 4.94 -11.69
C ASP A 272 22.19 4.05 -12.89
N LYS A 273 21.91 4.49 -14.13
CA LYS A 273 22.27 3.76 -15.36
C LYS A 273 23.79 3.62 -15.56
N ARG A 274 24.57 4.57 -15.06
CA ARG A 274 26.05 4.53 -15.06
C ARG A 274 26.63 3.75 -13.88
N GLY A 275 25.79 3.19 -13.01
CA GLY A 275 26.23 2.50 -11.79
C GLY A 275 26.75 3.44 -10.70
N ILE A 276 26.44 4.73 -10.77
CA ILE A 276 26.73 5.69 -9.70
C ILE A 276 25.70 5.48 -8.59
N GLU A 277 26.17 5.04 -7.43
CA GLU A 277 25.28 4.68 -6.33
C GLU A 277 24.68 5.89 -5.64
N ARG A 278 23.37 5.85 -5.42
CA ARG A 278 22.66 6.79 -4.54
C ARG A 278 23.24 6.76 -3.13
N LEU A 279 23.31 7.94 -2.51
CA LEU A 279 23.81 8.09 -1.15
C LEU A 279 22.82 7.50 -0.14
N THR A 280 23.27 6.54 0.66
CA THR A 280 22.58 6.13 1.89
C THR A 280 23.05 7.04 3.03
N PRO A 281 22.16 7.80 3.68
CA PRO A 281 22.56 8.75 4.72
C PRO A 281 23.13 8.03 5.95
N VAL A 282 24.27 8.53 6.45
CA VAL A 282 24.89 8.07 7.72
C VAL A 282 24.86 9.22 8.71
N TYR A 283 24.42 8.97 9.94
CA TYR A 283 24.43 9.96 11.03
C TYR A 283 25.31 9.47 12.17
N LEU A 284 26.46 10.12 12.36
CA LEU A 284 27.43 9.76 13.40
C LEU A 284 27.04 10.39 14.75
N PRO A 285 27.33 9.71 15.87
CA PRO A 285 27.19 10.29 17.20
C PRO A 285 28.14 11.48 17.38
N ARG A 286 27.64 12.63 17.88
CA ARG A 286 28.49 13.81 18.16
C ARG A 286 29.01 13.77 19.59
N ALA A 287 30.27 14.19 19.79
CA ALA A 287 30.94 14.25 21.09
C ALA A 287 30.33 15.37 21.97
N GLY A 288 29.24 15.05 22.67
CA GLY A 288 28.53 16.01 23.52
C GLY A 288 27.09 15.62 23.85
N ALA A 289 26.51 14.65 23.15
CA ALA A 289 25.16 14.15 23.42
C ALA A 289 25.07 13.11 24.57
N ALA A 290 26.17 12.90 25.31
CA ALA A 290 26.30 11.82 26.28
C ALA A 290 25.43 11.99 27.56
N ASP A 291 24.84 13.17 27.77
CA ASP A 291 23.99 13.48 28.94
C ASP A 291 22.47 13.41 28.65
N GLU A 292 22.03 13.18 27.41
CA GLU A 292 20.61 12.97 27.12
C GLU A 292 20.24 11.49 27.25
N LYS A 293 19.21 11.21 28.06
CA LYS A 293 18.68 9.85 28.26
C LYS A 293 18.24 9.28 26.90
N LYS A 294 18.92 8.23 26.42
CA LYS A 294 18.59 7.53 25.16
C LYS A 294 17.09 7.25 25.04
N ALA A 295 16.52 7.55 23.88
CA ALA A 295 15.10 7.33 23.65
C ALA A 295 14.82 5.83 23.48
N ALA A 296 13.81 5.33 24.20
CA ALA A 296 13.41 3.93 24.16
C ALA A 296 11.87 3.83 24.14
N PRO A 297 11.31 2.74 23.56
CA PRO A 297 9.88 2.46 23.64
C PRO A 297 9.41 2.43 25.09
N VAL A 298 8.24 3.04 25.34
CA VAL A 298 7.60 3.07 26.67
C VAL A 298 6.26 2.38 26.56
N PHE A 299 5.93 1.54 27.54
CA PHE A 299 4.68 0.80 27.59
C PHE A 299 3.87 1.20 28.81
N LYS A 300 2.57 1.43 28.62
CA LYS A 300 1.62 1.73 29.69
C LYS A 300 0.26 1.15 29.33
N ASP A 301 -0.42 0.56 30.32
CA ASP A 301 -1.76 -0.03 30.15
C ASP A 301 -1.83 -1.05 28.99
N GLY A 302 -0.71 -1.75 28.73
CA GLY A 302 -0.59 -2.74 27.66
C GLY A 302 -0.32 -2.18 26.26
N GLU A 303 -0.14 -0.87 26.14
CA GLU A 303 0.03 -0.14 24.88
C GLU A 303 1.43 0.49 24.77
N ALA A 304 2.02 0.46 23.58
CA ALA A 304 3.16 1.31 23.25
C ALA A 304 2.73 2.78 23.25
N GLN A 305 3.48 3.60 23.96
CA GLN A 305 3.22 5.02 24.16
C GLN A 305 3.97 5.85 23.15
N ILE A 306 3.43 7.03 22.87
CA ILE A 306 4.16 8.05 22.12
C ILE A 306 5.35 8.52 22.96
N VAL A 307 6.55 8.51 22.38
CA VAL A 307 7.80 8.93 23.02
C VAL A 307 8.28 10.23 22.36
N PRO A 308 8.53 11.31 23.13
CA PRO A 308 8.94 12.60 22.57
C PRO A 308 10.15 12.53 21.63
N GLY A 309 11.13 11.67 21.93
CA GLY A 309 12.31 11.45 21.08
C GLY A 309 12.00 10.85 19.70
N PHE A 310 10.83 10.23 19.52
CA PHE A 310 10.42 9.60 18.26
C PHE A 310 9.42 10.45 17.46
N GLU A 311 8.93 11.57 18.01
CA GLU A 311 7.83 12.34 17.42
C GLU A 311 8.26 13.28 16.28
N ASP A 312 9.51 13.76 16.28
CA ASP A 312 9.96 14.74 15.28
C ASP A 312 10.12 14.11 13.90
N ASP A 313 9.11 14.31 13.04
CA ASP A 313 9.05 13.76 11.69
C ASP A 313 10.17 14.25 10.76
N LYS A 314 10.81 15.36 11.12
CA LYS A 314 11.96 15.92 10.38
C LYS A 314 13.24 15.14 10.62
N LEU A 315 13.29 14.34 11.68
CA LEU A 315 14.43 13.51 12.05
C LEU A 315 14.26 12.05 11.64
N TRP A 316 13.09 11.65 11.15
CA TRP A 316 12.90 10.28 10.67
C TRP A 316 13.80 9.99 9.47
N ILE A 317 14.37 8.79 9.50
CA ILE A 317 15.23 8.30 8.42
C ILE A 317 14.32 7.61 7.41
N HIS A 318 14.48 7.99 6.15
CA HIS A 318 13.81 7.38 5.00
C HIS A 318 14.83 6.67 4.13
N HIS A 319 14.51 5.45 3.69
CA HIS A 319 15.39 4.65 2.85
C HIS A 319 14.58 3.78 1.91
N ASP A 320 14.91 3.81 0.62
CA ASP A 320 14.38 2.96 -0.42
C ASP A 320 15.40 1.90 -0.86
N LEU A 321 14.92 0.67 -1.06
CA LEU A 321 15.73 -0.46 -1.46
C LEU A 321 14.90 -1.49 -2.25
N TRP A 322 15.57 -2.54 -2.74
CA TRP A 322 14.97 -3.62 -3.50
C TRP A 322 15.27 -4.96 -2.84
N VAL A 323 14.23 -5.67 -2.39
CA VAL A 323 14.39 -6.99 -1.76
C VAL A 323 14.21 -8.07 -2.81
N GLU A 324 15.22 -8.93 -2.96
CA GLU A 324 15.22 -10.03 -3.92
C GLU A 324 14.33 -11.19 -3.44
N THR A 325 13.48 -11.69 -4.33
CA THR A 325 12.57 -12.80 -4.09
C THR A 325 13.20 -14.13 -4.50
N GLU A 326 12.42 -15.22 -4.38
CA GLU A 326 12.82 -16.56 -4.81
C GLU A 326 12.19 -16.98 -6.16
N PHE A 327 11.51 -16.07 -6.85
CA PHE A 327 10.75 -16.35 -8.08
C PHE A 327 11.05 -15.32 -9.18
N ASP A 328 10.79 -15.69 -10.43
CA ASP A 328 10.92 -14.86 -11.63
C ASP A 328 9.58 -14.85 -12.36
N SER A 329 8.72 -13.88 -12.05
CA SER A 329 7.36 -13.83 -12.61
C SER A 329 7.28 -13.13 -13.97
N ASP A 330 8.32 -12.40 -14.38
CA ASP A 330 8.40 -11.75 -15.70
C ASP A 330 9.29 -12.48 -16.73
N GLY A 331 9.81 -13.65 -16.35
CA GLY A 331 10.49 -14.60 -17.24
C GLY A 331 11.83 -14.11 -17.76
N ASN A 332 12.51 -13.20 -17.04
CA ASN A 332 13.76 -12.59 -17.50
C ASN A 332 15.03 -13.38 -17.13
N GLY A 333 14.89 -14.50 -16.43
CA GLY A 333 15.97 -15.37 -15.98
C GLY A 333 16.63 -14.94 -14.66
N LYS A 334 16.06 -13.96 -13.94
CA LYS A 334 16.54 -13.48 -12.64
C LYS A 334 15.37 -13.38 -11.66
N PRO A 335 15.60 -13.62 -10.35
CA PRO A 335 14.56 -13.38 -9.37
C PRO A 335 14.10 -11.93 -9.36
N ASP A 336 12.80 -11.73 -9.20
CA ASP A 336 12.19 -10.42 -9.08
C ASP A 336 12.71 -9.71 -7.83
N ARG A 337 12.80 -8.38 -7.88
CA ARG A 337 13.05 -7.56 -6.68
C ARG A 337 11.90 -6.61 -6.38
N MET A 338 11.47 -6.64 -5.12
CA MET A 338 10.39 -5.80 -4.61
C MET A 338 10.92 -4.46 -4.15
N HIS A 339 10.36 -3.36 -4.65
CA HIS A 339 10.65 -2.02 -4.15
C HIS A 339 10.05 -1.84 -2.75
N VAL A 340 10.92 -1.53 -1.79
CA VAL A 340 10.60 -1.36 -0.38
C VAL A 340 11.05 0.02 0.07
N SER A 341 10.15 0.74 0.74
CA SER A 341 10.39 2.03 1.37
C SER A 341 10.27 1.90 2.88
N VAL A 342 11.31 2.32 3.59
CA VAL A 342 11.44 2.22 5.04
C VAL A 342 11.45 3.62 5.65
N THR A 343 10.63 3.81 6.67
CA THR A 343 10.73 4.97 7.57
C THR A 343 10.97 4.48 9.00
N ARG A 344 11.95 5.07 9.68
CA ARG A 344 12.34 4.70 11.06
C ARG A 344 12.84 5.89 11.86
N GLN A 345 12.88 5.73 13.18
CA GLN A 345 13.37 6.74 14.12
C GLN A 345 14.87 6.96 13.96
N ARG A 346 15.35 8.21 14.08
CA ARG A 346 16.80 8.56 13.96
C ARG A 346 17.70 7.74 14.88
N GLN A 347 17.19 7.44 16.07
CA GLN A 347 17.90 6.74 17.13
C GLN A 347 18.36 5.34 16.73
N THR A 348 17.76 4.78 15.68
CA THR A 348 18.21 3.52 15.09
C THR A 348 19.61 3.61 14.47
N ASP A 349 20.07 4.80 14.02
CA ASP A 349 21.45 5.06 13.58
C ASP A 349 22.33 5.63 14.71
N THR A 350 21.78 6.51 15.54
CA THR A 350 22.59 7.32 16.45
C THR A 350 22.75 6.73 17.85
N GLU A 351 21.83 5.86 18.29
CA GLU A 351 21.78 5.37 19.67
C GLU A 351 21.83 3.84 19.81
N GLY A 352 21.80 3.12 18.67
CA GLY A 352 21.75 1.66 18.61
C GLY A 352 20.34 1.08 18.88
N LEU A 353 19.30 1.90 18.76
CA LEU A 353 17.91 1.47 18.96
C LEU A 353 17.54 0.41 17.92
N LYS A 354 16.94 -0.69 18.38
CA LYS A 354 16.25 -1.65 17.50
C LYS A 354 14.75 -1.61 17.75
N VAL A 355 13.97 -1.64 16.67
CA VAL A 355 12.50 -1.58 16.70
C VAL A 355 11.87 -2.66 15.83
N PRO A 356 10.70 -3.19 16.18
CA PRO A 356 9.89 -3.97 15.26
C PRO A 356 9.34 -3.12 14.12
N ALA A 357 8.89 -3.78 13.05
CA ALA A 357 8.34 -3.13 11.87
C ALA A 357 6.84 -3.38 11.71
N VAL A 358 6.08 -2.33 11.41
CA VAL A 358 4.73 -2.42 10.86
C VAL A 358 4.84 -2.33 9.34
N TYR A 359 4.49 -3.41 8.65
CA TYR A 359 4.68 -3.57 7.21
C TYR A 359 3.34 -3.55 6.46
N VAL A 360 3.25 -2.73 5.42
CA VAL A 360 2.07 -2.61 4.55
C VAL A 360 2.49 -2.74 3.09
N SER A 361 2.04 -3.78 2.41
CA SER A 361 2.20 -3.93 0.96
C SER A 361 0.94 -3.51 0.22
N SER A 362 1.08 -3.01 -1.00
CA SER A 362 -0.03 -2.54 -1.80
C SER A 362 0.26 -2.63 -3.30
N PRO A 363 -0.68 -3.15 -4.10
CA PRO A 363 -0.62 -3.03 -5.55
C PRO A 363 -1.04 -1.63 -6.04
N TYR A 364 -1.65 -0.82 -5.17
CA TYR A 364 -2.18 0.50 -5.53
C TYR A 364 -1.20 1.65 -5.36
N PHE A 365 -0.10 1.46 -4.61
CA PHE A 365 0.72 2.59 -4.20
C PHE A 365 1.30 3.36 -5.38
N SER A 366 1.53 2.72 -6.52
CA SER A 366 2.17 3.33 -7.69
C SER A 366 1.19 3.89 -8.72
N GLY A 367 -0.09 4.01 -8.34
CA GLY A 367 -1.18 4.45 -9.20
C GLY A 367 -1.94 3.27 -9.82
N THR A 368 -3.15 3.57 -10.27
CA THR A 368 -4.08 2.58 -10.84
C THR A 368 -4.58 3.04 -12.20
N ALA A 369 -5.11 2.13 -13.00
CA ALA A 369 -5.77 2.45 -14.26
C ALA A 369 -7.14 3.11 -13.99
N SER A 370 -7.85 3.44 -15.07
CA SER A 370 -9.22 3.93 -14.96
C SER A 370 -10.15 2.84 -14.44
N GLY A 371 -10.92 3.16 -13.38
CA GLY A 371 -12.01 2.32 -12.87
C GLY A 371 -13.35 2.56 -13.59
N THR A 372 -13.34 3.18 -14.78
CA THR A 372 -14.57 3.43 -15.53
C THR A 372 -15.14 2.12 -16.06
N ARG A 373 -16.44 1.90 -15.81
CA ARG A 373 -17.17 0.67 -16.17
C ARG A 373 -17.18 0.31 -17.66
N ASN A 374 -16.82 1.22 -18.56
CA ASN A 374 -16.73 0.93 -19.99
C ASN A 374 -15.59 -0.05 -20.34
N PHE A 375 -14.65 -0.26 -19.41
CA PHE A 375 -13.57 -1.25 -19.54
C PHE A 375 -13.91 -2.59 -18.86
N PHE A 376 -15.08 -2.69 -18.22
CA PHE A 376 -15.53 -3.89 -17.53
C PHE A 376 -16.32 -4.76 -18.52
N TRP A 377 -16.55 -6.02 -18.15
CA TRP A 377 -17.41 -6.93 -18.91
C TRP A 377 -18.85 -6.41 -18.95
N ASP A 378 -19.51 -6.48 -20.11
CA ASP A 378 -20.95 -6.18 -20.16
C ASP A 378 -21.70 -7.29 -19.40
N PRO A 379 -22.43 -6.97 -18.31
CA PRO A 379 -23.19 -7.96 -17.57
C PRO A 379 -24.34 -8.58 -18.37
N ARG A 380 -24.74 -8.01 -19.52
CA ARG A 380 -25.71 -8.60 -20.45
C ARG A 380 -25.14 -9.83 -21.16
N GLN A 381 -25.08 -10.92 -20.43
CA GLN A 381 -24.54 -12.20 -20.84
C GLN A 381 -25.55 -13.30 -20.50
N GLU A 382 -25.75 -14.23 -21.42
CA GLU A 382 -26.48 -15.48 -21.14
C GLU A 382 -25.52 -16.49 -20.47
N HIS A 383 -26.06 -17.35 -19.61
CA HIS A 383 -25.29 -18.42 -18.98
C HIS A 383 -24.71 -19.39 -20.02
N ASN A 384 -23.54 -19.97 -19.72
CA ASN A 384 -22.82 -20.92 -20.57
C ASN A 384 -22.54 -20.40 -22.00
N GLN A 385 -22.45 -19.09 -22.16
CA GLN A 385 -22.02 -18.45 -23.40
C GLN A 385 -20.73 -17.66 -23.18
N PRO A 386 -19.86 -17.60 -24.20
CA PRO A 386 -18.66 -16.76 -24.13
C PRO A 386 -19.03 -15.32 -23.77
N PRO A 387 -18.34 -14.70 -22.80
CA PRO A 387 -18.65 -13.35 -22.38
C PRO A 387 -18.36 -12.35 -23.52
N PRO A 388 -19.13 -11.25 -23.63
CA PRO A 388 -18.87 -10.21 -24.62
C PRO A 388 -17.51 -9.57 -24.34
N LYS A 389 -16.63 -9.51 -25.34
CA LYS A 389 -15.28 -8.97 -25.16
C LYS A 389 -15.32 -7.51 -24.68
N HIS A 390 -14.69 -7.24 -23.54
CA HIS A 390 -14.48 -5.88 -23.04
C HIS A 390 -13.20 -5.24 -23.64
N SER A 391 -13.03 -3.94 -23.41
CA SER A 391 -11.84 -3.20 -23.82
C SER A 391 -10.88 -2.99 -22.66
N ASP A 392 -9.58 -2.92 -22.95
CA ASP A 392 -8.57 -2.59 -21.96
C ASP A 392 -8.56 -1.08 -21.65
N PRO A 393 -8.32 -0.67 -20.39
CA PRO A 393 -8.11 0.72 -20.06
C PRO A 393 -6.75 1.22 -20.60
N PRO A 394 -6.55 2.54 -20.75
CA PRO A 394 -5.23 3.09 -20.98
C PRO A 394 -4.23 2.64 -19.91
N SER A 395 -3.01 2.31 -20.31
CA SER A 395 -1.99 1.83 -19.40
C SER A 395 -1.67 2.84 -18.30
N VAL A 396 -1.40 2.34 -17.10
CA VAL A 396 -1.03 3.19 -15.96
C VAL A 396 0.28 3.94 -16.25
N LYS A 397 0.31 5.24 -15.93
CA LYS A 397 1.52 6.06 -16.07
C LYS A 397 2.59 5.58 -15.09
N PHE A 398 3.72 5.11 -15.61
CA PHE A 398 4.86 4.65 -14.81
C PHE A 398 5.54 5.80 -14.04
N GLN A 399 5.76 5.61 -12.74
CA GLN A 399 6.28 6.64 -11.82
C GLN A 399 7.75 6.40 -11.45
N HIS A 400 8.67 6.68 -12.36
CA HIS A 400 10.12 6.42 -12.17
C HIS A 400 10.81 7.22 -11.03
N ARG A 401 10.17 8.25 -10.46
CA ARG A 401 10.77 9.16 -9.45
C ARG A 401 10.28 8.97 -8.02
N ARG A 402 9.38 8.00 -7.79
CA ARG A 402 8.72 7.89 -6.49
C ARG A 402 9.53 7.02 -5.54
N VAL A 403 10.34 7.69 -4.72
CA VAL A 403 11.11 7.04 -3.65
C VAL A 403 10.18 6.75 -2.46
N VAL A 404 9.48 7.74 -1.89
CA VAL A 404 8.48 7.44 -0.84
C VAL A 404 7.22 6.77 -1.40
N ILE A 405 7.05 5.49 -1.08
CA ILE A 405 5.87 4.71 -1.46
C ILE A 405 4.61 5.24 -0.79
N SER A 406 4.61 5.43 0.54
CA SER A 406 3.46 5.99 1.26
C SER A 406 3.88 6.63 2.58
N LYS A 407 3.11 7.66 3.00
CA LYS A 407 3.21 8.26 4.33
C LYS A 407 2.13 7.78 5.31
N SER A 408 1.26 6.86 4.85
CA SER A 408 0.26 6.23 5.71
C SER A 408 0.93 5.54 6.90
N HIS A 409 0.22 5.45 8.02
CA HIS A 409 0.65 4.73 9.22
C HIS A 409 1.87 5.33 9.96
N TRP A 410 2.58 6.32 9.39
CA TRP A 410 3.73 6.97 10.03
C TRP A 410 3.37 7.58 11.38
N LYS A 411 2.33 8.42 11.42
CA LYS A 411 1.90 9.10 12.66
C LYS A 411 1.35 8.15 13.72
N ASP A 412 0.86 6.98 13.30
CA ASP A 412 0.30 5.99 14.20
C ASP A 412 1.42 5.21 14.90
N TRP A 413 2.48 4.84 14.17
CA TRP A 413 3.44 3.84 14.64
C TRP A 413 4.84 4.38 14.94
N LEU A 414 5.35 5.36 14.18
CA LEU A 414 6.70 5.89 14.40
C LEU A 414 6.87 6.54 15.78
N PRO A 415 5.94 7.42 16.24
CA PRO A 415 6.07 8.00 17.57
C PRO A 415 5.97 6.96 18.69
N ARG A 416 5.38 5.79 18.43
CA ARG A 416 5.25 4.66 19.37
C ARG A 416 6.43 3.70 19.33
N GLY A 417 7.48 4.03 18.57
CA GLY A 417 8.69 3.22 18.47
C GLY A 417 8.58 2.05 17.50
N PHE A 418 7.67 2.03 16.53
CA PHE A 418 7.70 1.01 15.46
C PHE A 418 8.26 1.64 14.19
N ALA A 419 9.11 0.92 13.46
CA ALA A 419 9.43 1.33 12.09
C ALA A 419 8.21 1.06 11.19
N VAL A 420 8.07 1.83 10.10
CA VAL A 420 7.03 1.59 9.11
C VAL A 420 7.68 1.23 7.79
N VAL A 421 7.29 0.09 7.24
CA VAL A 421 7.78 -0.45 5.97
C VAL A 421 6.61 -0.48 4.99
N HIS A 422 6.85 0.01 3.79
CA HIS A 422 5.90 -0.13 2.68
C HIS A 422 6.57 -0.84 1.50
N SER A 423 5.82 -1.62 0.74
CA SER A 423 6.29 -2.14 -0.55
C SER A 423 5.21 -2.04 -1.62
N ALA A 424 5.66 -1.97 -2.87
CA ALA A 424 4.79 -2.21 -4.02
C ALA A 424 4.71 -3.73 -4.29
N SER A 425 3.52 -4.23 -4.59
CA SER A 425 3.32 -5.65 -4.98
C SER A 425 4.10 -6.00 -6.27
N PRO A 426 4.33 -7.29 -6.57
CA PRO A 426 4.95 -7.73 -7.82
C PRO A 426 4.34 -7.10 -9.06
N GLY A 427 5.18 -6.65 -9.99
CA GLY A 427 4.77 -6.00 -11.23
C GLY A 427 4.01 -4.69 -11.06
N THR A 428 4.10 -4.05 -9.89
CA THR A 428 3.54 -2.72 -9.63
C THR A 428 4.64 -1.73 -9.25
N GLY A 429 4.53 -0.48 -9.69
CA GLY A 429 5.55 0.53 -9.42
C GLY A 429 6.95 0.12 -9.82
N LEU A 430 7.91 0.35 -8.91
CA LEU A 430 9.32 -0.01 -9.12
C LEU A 430 9.64 -1.45 -8.69
N SER A 431 8.65 -2.24 -8.25
CA SER A 431 8.82 -3.68 -8.05
C SER A 431 8.85 -4.38 -9.41
N GLN A 432 9.74 -5.34 -9.56
CA GLN A 432 9.86 -6.19 -10.76
C GLN A 432 8.77 -7.27 -10.78
N GLY A 433 8.71 -8.05 -11.87
CA GLY A 433 7.75 -9.14 -12.03
C GLY A 433 6.42 -8.73 -12.66
N CYS A 434 5.42 -9.60 -12.51
CA CYS A 434 4.07 -9.43 -13.01
C CYS A 434 3.02 -9.46 -11.89
N PRO A 435 1.95 -8.64 -11.95
CA PRO A 435 0.77 -8.85 -11.11
C PRO A 435 0.12 -10.18 -11.50
N THR A 436 -0.40 -10.96 -10.53
CA THR A 436 -1.09 -12.24 -10.81
C THR A 436 -2.47 -12.34 -10.18
N ILE A 437 -2.79 -11.40 -9.29
CA ILE A 437 -4.06 -11.27 -8.60
C ILE A 437 -4.37 -12.53 -7.78
N GLY A 438 -3.78 -12.58 -6.58
CA GLY A 438 -3.93 -13.69 -5.65
C GLY A 438 -3.10 -14.94 -5.96
N GLY A 439 -2.24 -14.91 -6.98
CA GLY A 439 -1.31 -16.00 -7.25
C GLY A 439 -0.13 -16.03 -6.27
N ASP A 440 0.64 -17.11 -6.31
CA ASP A 440 1.71 -17.41 -5.34
C ASP A 440 2.71 -16.27 -5.15
N ASN A 441 3.09 -15.57 -6.23
CA ASN A 441 4.07 -14.51 -6.14
C ASN A 441 3.63 -13.34 -5.22
N GLU A 442 2.32 -13.13 -5.03
CA GLU A 442 1.78 -12.12 -4.13
C GLU A 442 1.83 -12.53 -2.64
N SER A 443 1.95 -13.82 -2.36
CA SER A 443 2.26 -14.37 -1.03
C SER A 443 3.77 -14.38 -0.78
N LEU A 444 4.57 -14.72 -1.80
CA LEU A 444 6.03 -14.87 -1.69
C LEU A 444 6.79 -13.53 -1.68
N ALA A 445 6.28 -12.51 -2.36
CA ALA A 445 6.86 -11.18 -2.35
C ALA A 445 6.93 -10.52 -0.96
N PRO A 446 5.81 -10.40 -0.20
CA PRO A 446 5.87 -9.88 1.15
C PRO A 446 6.64 -10.80 2.10
N LYS A 447 6.65 -12.13 1.87
CA LYS A 447 7.51 -13.07 2.60
C LYS A 447 8.99 -12.67 2.47
N ALA A 448 9.48 -12.41 1.26
CA ALA A 448 10.87 -12.00 1.03
C ALA A 448 11.22 -10.70 1.80
N VAL A 449 10.30 -9.73 1.85
CA VAL A 449 10.48 -8.50 2.63
C VAL A 449 10.55 -8.79 4.14
N VAL A 450 9.70 -9.68 4.66
CA VAL A 450 9.77 -10.13 6.07
C VAL A 450 11.09 -10.85 6.34
N GLU A 451 11.55 -11.70 5.43
CA GLU A 451 12.84 -12.39 5.55
C GLU A 451 14.01 -11.41 5.54
N TRP A 452 13.99 -10.38 4.70
CA TRP A 452 15.00 -9.32 4.70
C TRP A 452 15.02 -8.56 6.03
N LEU A 453 13.85 -8.21 6.58
CA LEU A 453 13.72 -7.59 7.91
C LEU A 453 14.26 -8.47 9.04
N ASN A 454 14.42 -9.77 8.79
CA ASN A 454 14.99 -10.76 9.69
C ASN A 454 16.41 -11.21 9.32
N GLY A 455 17.04 -10.59 8.30
CA GLY A 455 18.38 -10.95 7.83
C GLY A 455 18.48 -12.28 7.09
N ARG A 456 17.36 -12.83 6.59
CA ARG A 456 17.29 -14.09 5.82
C ARG A 456 17.18 -13.93 4.30
N ALA A 457 16.81 -12.74 3.82
CA ALA A 457 16.80 -12.41 2.38
C ALA A 457 17.72 -11.21 2.09
N ALA A 458 18.17 -11.12 0.83
CA ALA A 458 19.04 -10.03 0.39
C ALA A 458 18.22 -8.79 -0.02
N GLY A 459 18.58 -7.64 0.54
CA GLY A 459 18.14 -6.33 0.05
C GLY A 459 19.26 -5.66 -0.73
N PHE A 460 18.92 -4.82 -1.70
CA PHE A 460 19.86 -4.14 -2.61
C PHE A 460 19.52 -2.66 -2.77
N THR A 461 20.52 -1.83 -3.03
CA THR A 461 20.31 -0.39 -3.24
C THR A 461 19.62 -0.05 -4.56
N THR A 462 19.64 -0.95 -5.54
CA THR A 462 19.03 -0.75 -6.86
C THR A 462 18.40 -2.04 -7.39
N PRO A 463 17.49 -1.97 -8.39
CA PRO A 463 16.83 -3.15 -8.97
C PRO A 463 17.79 -4.17 -9.62
N THR A 464 18.98 -3.74 -10.06
CA THR A 464 19.91 -4.59 -10.84
C THR A 464 21.33 -4.62 -10.29
N GLY A 465 21.64 -3.80 -9.27
CA GLY A 465 22.96 -3.72 -8.66
C GLY A 465 23.24 -4.81 -7.63
N ASN A 466 24.48 -4.87 -7.17
CA ASN A 466 24.96 -5.93 -6.26
C ASN A 466 25.23 -5.43 -4.83
N ARG A 467 25.09 -4.13 -4.56
CA ARG A 467 25.33 -3.57 -3.23
C ARG A 467 24.18 -3.93 -2.30
N LYS A 468 24.50 -4.67 -1.25
CA LYS A 468 23.53 -5.14 -0.27
C LYS A 468 23.14 -4.07 0.74
N VAL A 469 21.90 -4.15 1.20
CA VAL A 469 21.31 -3.35 2.27
C VAL A 469 20.80 -4.29 3.35
N GLU A 470 21.15 -4.02 4.61
CA GLU A 470 20.75 -4.83 5.76
C GLU A 470 19.77 -4.07 6.66
N ALA A 471 18.77 -4.76 7.20
CA ALA A 471 17.82 -4.21 8.17
C ALA A 471 18.39 -4.23 9.61
N PHE A 472 19.61 -3.72 9.82
CA PHE A 472 20.31 -3.81 11.11
C PHE A 472 19.53 -3.21 12.30
N TRP A 473 18.67 -2.22 12.01
CA TRP A 473 17.80 -1.52 12.96
C TRP A 473 16.55 -2.32 13.37
N CYS A 474 16.21 -3.38 12.64
CA CYS A 474 15.00 -4.16 12.90
C CYS A 474 15.26 -5.20 14.00
N THR A 475 14.25 -5.47 14.83
CA THR A 475 14.27 -6.60 15.78
C THR A 475 14.03 -7.96 15.10
N GLY A 476 13.57 -7.95 13.84
CA GLY A 476 13.07 -9.12 13.13
C GLY A 476 11.57 -9.38 13.34
N ASN A 477 10.95 -8.78 14.36
CA ASN A 477 9.51 -8.93 14.56
C ASN A 477 8.74 -7.98 13.65
N VAL A 478 7.87 -8.54 12.82
CA VAL A 478 7.07 -7.82 11.84
C VAL A 478 5.59 -8.04 12.14
N GLY A 479 4.82 -6.95 12.07
CA GLY A 479 3.37 -7.00 12.00
C GLY A 479 2.88 -6.44 10.67
N MET A 480 1.84 -7.03 10.08
CA MET A 480 1.27 -6.52 8.83
C MET A 480 -0.16 -6.02 9.00
N THR A 481 -0.52 -4.98 8.26
CA THR A 481 -1.88 -4.41 8.27
C THR A 481 -2.21 -3.80 6.91
N GLY A 482 -3.50 -3.59 6.65
CA GLY A 482 -3.98 -2.91 5.45
C GLY A 482 -5.46 -3.16 5.21
N THR A 483 -6.03 -2.38 4.30
CA THR A 483 -7.45 -2.44 3.93
C THR A 483 -7.63 -2.98 2.51
N SER A 484 -8.66 -3.78 2.27
CA SER A 484 -8.99 -4.31 0.95
C SER A 484 -7.88 -5.26 0.45
N TYR A 485 -7.39 -5.08 -0.77
CA TYR A 485 -6.22 -5.81 -1.27
C TYR A 485 -4.98 -5.62 -0.38
N ASN A 486 -4.77 -4.44 0.21
CA ASN A 486 -3.70 -4.26 1.20
C ASN A 486 -3.97 -5.07 2.48
N GLY A 487 -5.22 -5.43 2.76
CA GLY A 487 -5.63 -6.34 3.83
C GLY A 487 -5.52 -7.81 3.43
N THR A 488 -5.65 -8.13 2.15
CA THR A 488 -5.39 -9.45 1.58
C THR A 488 -3.93 -9.88 1.75
N ILE A 489 -2.99 -8.99 1.42
CA ILE A 489 -1.55 -9.32 1.41
C ILE A 489 -0.99 -9.74 2.78
N PRO A 490 -1.36 -9.14 3.94
CA PRO A 490 -1.02 -9.65 5.26
C PRO A 490 -1.35 -11.11 5.46
N LEU A 491 -2.52 -11.53 4.99
CA LEU A 491 -2.97 -12.91 5.09
C LEU A 491 -2.20 -13.82 4.11
N ALA A 492 -2.06 -13.40 2.86
CA ALA A 492 -1.27 -14.12 1.85
C ALA A 492 0.18 -14.35 2.29
N CYS A 493 0.81 -13.35 2.92
CA CYS A 493 2.12 -13.49 3.53
C CYS A 493 2.09 -14.47 4.72
N ALA A 494 1.06 -14.41 5.57
CA ALA A 494 0.94 -15.25 6.76
C ALA A 494 0.75 -16.73 6.44
N THR A 495 0.05 -17.09 5.36
CA THR A 495 -0.11 -18.49 4.93
C THR A 495 1.21 -19.16 4.55
N THR A 496 2.23 -18.38 4.15
CA THR A 496 3.58 -18.94 3.91
C THR A 496 4.26 -19.48 5.18
N GLY A 497 3.78 -19.09 6.37
CA GLY A 497 4.40 -19.47 7.64
C GLY A 497 5.77 -18.83 7.90
N VAL A 498 6.09 -17.75 7.18
CA VAL A 498 7.36 -17.04 7.24
C VAL A 498 7.74 -16.67 8.67
N ASP A 499 8.96 -17.00 9.06
CA ASP A 499 9.46 -16.62 10.37
C ASP A 499 9.60 -15.09 10.46
N GLY A 500 9.35 -14.53 11.64
CA GLY A 500 9.42 -13.09 11.87
C GLY A 500 8.10 -12.33 11.66
N LEU A 501 7.17 -12.84 10.86
CA LEU A 501 5.80 -12.31 10.85
C LEU A 501 5.06 -12.80 12.11
N LYS A 502 4.84 -11.91 13.07
CA LYS A 502 4.31 -12.26 14.40
C LYS A 502 2.82 -12.03 14.53
N ALA A 503 2.29 -10.99 13.89
CA ALA A 503 0.88 -10.65 13.97
C ALA A 503 0.39 -9.94 12.71
N ILE A 504 -0.88 -10.12 12.37
CA ILE A 504 -1.53 -9.44 11.25
C ILE A 504 -2.86 -8.81 11.68
N ILE A 505 -3.18 -7.67 11.07
CA ILE A 505 -4.46 -6.95 11.19
C ILE A 505 -5.02 -6.73 9.78
N PRO A 506 -5.54 -7.77 9.11
CA PRO A 506 -6.20 -7.60 7.82
C PRO A 506 -7.56 -6.93 8.00
N ILE A 507 -7.82 -5.88 7.21
CA ILE A 507 -9.08 -5.11 7.24
C ILE A 507 -9.79 -5.29 5.89
N ALA A 508 -11.02 -5.81 5.92
CA ALA A 508 -11.79 -6.16 4.72
C ALA A 508 -10.98 -6.91 3.63
N PRO A 509 -10.23 -7.98 3.97
CA PRO A 509 -9.41 -8.72 3.02
C PRO A 509 -10.26 -9.54 2.05
N ASN A 510 -9.92 -9.51 0.75
CA ASN A 510 -10.34 -10.56 -0.17
C ASN A 510 -9.46 -11.79 0.09
N THR A 511 -10.07 -12.87 0.56
CA THR A 511 -9.36 -14.10 0.95
C THR A 511 -9.48 -15.24 -0.06
N SER A 512 -10.32 -15.08 -1.08
CA SER A 512 -10.58 -16.10 -2.09
C SER A 512 -11.15 -15.42 -3.32
N TYR A 513 -10.37 -15.33 -4.40
CA TYR A 513 -10.83 -14.59 -5.58
C TYR A 513 -12.06 -15.23 -6.26
N TYR A 514 -12.30 -16.53 -6.03
CA TYR A 514 -13.58 -17.15 -6.35
C TYR A 514 -14.73 -16.47 -5.61
N HIS A 515 -14.66 -16.39 -4.28
CA HIS A 515 -15.71 -15.73 -3.49
C HIS A 515 -15.74 -14.22 -3.67
N TYR A 516 -14.83 -13.61 -4.44
CA TYR A 516 -14.94 -12.20 -4.79
C TYR A 516 -15.71 -11.98 -6.10
N TYR A 517 -15.57 -12.91 -7.07
CA TYR A 517 -16.17 -12.79 -8.40
C TYR A 517 -17.23 -13.87 -8.73
N ARG A 518 -17.44 -14.83 -7.84
CA ARG A 518 -18.34 -15.97 -7.97
C ARG A 518 -19.09 -16.24 -6.66
N SER A 519 -20.17 -17.01 -6.73
CA SER A 519 -20.94 -17.47 -5.57
C SER A 519 -21.71 -18.74 -5.93
N ASN A 520 -21.35 -19.89 -5.33
CA ASN A 520 -22.00 -21.18 -5.56
C ASN A 520 -22.23 -21.50 -7.05
N GLY A 521 -21.16 -21.45 -7.85
CA GLY A 521 -21.18 -21.69 -9.29
C GLY A 521 -21.59 -20.48 -10.14
N LEU A 522 -22.11 -19.42 -9.53
CA LEU A 522 -22.63 -18.27 -10.27
C LEU A 522 -21.59 -17.17 -10.47
N VAL A 523 -21.56 -16.53 -11.64
CA VAL A 523 -20.87 -15.24 -11.81
C VAL A 523 -21.54 -14.15 -10.98
N ARG A 524 -20.79 -13.59 -10.02
CA ARG A 524 -21.27 -12.57 -9.08
C ARG A 524 -20.25 -11.47 -8.91
N HIS A 525 -20.63 -10.24 -9.19
CA HIS A 525 -19.73 -9.09 -9.17
C HIS A 525 -19.63 -8.46 -7.78
N PRO A 526 -18.51 -7.81 -7.44
CA PRO A 526 -18.42 -6.98 -6.24
C PRO A 526 -19.42 -5.82 -6.29
N GLY A 527 -20.02 -5.48 -5.16
CA GLY A 527 -21.03 -4.43 -5.04
C GLY A 527 -20.48 -3.07 -5.47
N GLY A 528 -21.14 -2.45 -6.45
CA GLY A 528 -20.70 -1.19 -7.06
C GLY A 528 -19.79 -1.36 -8.28
N TYR A 529 -19.36 -2.60 -8.58
CA TYR A 529 -18.39 -2.93 -9.63
C TYR A 529 -18.97 -3.95 -10.64
N MET A 530 -20.22 -3.72 -11.05
CA MET A 530 -20.90 -4.57 -12.04
C MET A 530 -20.07 -4.71 -13.33
N GLY A 531 -19.77 -5.95 -13.71
CA GLY A 531 -18.90 -6.29 -14.83
C GLY A 531 -17.41 -6.49 -14.50
N GLU A 532 -16.98 -6.21 -13.26
CA GLU A 532 -15.59 -6.49 -12.86
C GLU A 532 -15.33 -8.00 -12.74
N ASP A 533 -14.13 -8.42 -13.14
CA ASP A 533 -13.60 -9.76 -12.94
C ASP A 533 -12.08 -9.67 -12.72
N ILE A 534 -11.41 -10.81 -12.52
CA ILE A 534 -10.00 -10.86 -12.11
C ILE A 534 -9.03 -10.17 -13.08
N ASP A 535 -9.31 -10.26 -14.38
CA ASP A 535 -8.53 -9.63 -15.45
C ASP A 535 -8.70 -8.10 -15.50
N VAL A 536 -9.88 -7.61 -15.12
CA VAL A 536 -10.14 -6.18 -14.93
C VAL A 536 -9.31 -5.64 -13.76
N LEU A 537 -9.25 -6.38 -12.65
CA LEU A 537 -8.42 -5.99 -11.51
C LEU A 537 -6.92 -6.06 -11.84
N TYR A 538 -6.48 -7.05 -12.62
CA TYR A 538 -5.13 -7.09 -13.19
C TYR A 538 -4.80 -5.81 -13.96
N ASN A 539 -5.66 -5.43 -14.91
CA ASN A 539 -5.48 -4.22 -15.70
C ASN A 539 -5.48 -2.96 -14.81
N TYR A 540 -6.28 -2.96 -13.74
CA TYR A 540 -6.39 -1.84 -12.80
C TYR A 540 -5.09 -1.58 -12.02
N VAL A 541 -4.33 -2.62 -11.68
CA VAL A 541 -3.10 -2.49 -10.86
C VAL A 541 -1.79 -2.62 -11.63
N ASN A 542 -1.83 -3.03 -12.92
CA ASN A 542 -0.65 -3.21 -13.77
C ASN A 542 0.10 -1.89 -14.05
N SER A 543 0.90 -1.48 -13.08
CA SER A 543 1.60 -0.19 -13.01
C SER A 543 3.12 -0.31 -13.09
N GLY A 544 3.65 -1.53 -13.18
CA GLY A 544 5.07 -1.83 -13.24
C GLY A 544 5.77 -1.37 -14.52
N ASP A 545 7.01 -1.85 -14.69
CA ASP A 545 7.91 -1.49 -15.78
C ASP A 545 7.25 -1.67 -17.17
N PRO A 546 7.10 -0.60 -17.98
CA PRO A 546 6.56 -0.68 -19.33
C PRO A 546 7.21 -1.76 -20.21
N ASP A 547 8.51 -2.01 -20.05
CA ASP A 547 9.24 -2.98 -20.88
C ASP A 547 8.85 -4.44 -20.58
N ARG A 548 8.18 -4.70 -19.45
CA ARG A 548 7.70 -6.03 -19.03
C ARG A 548 6.20 -6.24 -19.22
N ARG A 549 5.43 -5.18 -19.44
CA ARG A 549 3.96 -5.26 -19.49
C ARG A 549 3.44 -6.19 -20.58
N GLU A 550 4.06 -6.20 -21.75
CA GLU A 550 3.62 -7.08 -22.84
C GLU A 550 3.77 -8.55 -22.47
N PHE A 551 4.89 -8.92 -21.83
CA PHE A 551 5.10 -10.26 -21.31
C PHE A 551 4.05 -10.62 -20.26
N CYS A 552 3.82 -9.75 -19.27
CA CYS A 552 2.84 -9.98 -18.22
C CYS A 552 1.41 -10.11 -18.79
N ASN A 553 1.04 -9.23 -19.73
CA ASN A 553 -0.27 -9.27 -20.37
C ASN A 553 -0.46 -10.59 -21.14
N CYS A 554 0.54 -11.02 -21.90
CA CYS A 554 0.45 -12.25 -22.69
C CYS A 554 0.37 -13.50 -21.80
N ASN A 555 1.21 -13.61 -20.77
CA ASN A 555 1.34 -14.85 -19.99
C ASN A 555 0.37 -14.93 -18.82
N VAL A 556 0.10 -13.83 -18.14
CA VAL A 556 -0.80 -13.82 -16.98
C VAL A 556 -2.24 -13.58 -17.44
N ARG A 557 -2.53 -12.42 -18.04
CA ARG A 557 -3.90 -12.04 -18.36
C ARG A 557 -4.48 -12.83 -19.53
N ASP A 558 -3.78 -12.85 -20.66
CA ASP A 558 -4.29 -13.38 -21.93
C ASP A 558 -4.14 -14.90 -22.06
N LYS A 559 -3.46 -15.53 -21.10
CA LYS A 559 -3.27 -16.98 -21.02
C LYS A 559 -3.76 -17.54 -19.69
N GLU A 560 -3.02 -17.41 -18.59
CA GLU A 560 -3.39 -18.03 -17.31
C GLU A 560 -4.80 -17.65 -16.84
N MET A 561 -5.12 -16.35 -16.76
CA MET A 561 -6.44 -15.88 -16.33
C MET A 561 -7.51 -16.21 -17.35
N ALA A 562 -7.27 -15.93 -18.64
CA ALA A 562 -8.24 -16.19 -19.70
C ALA A 562 -8.63 -17.68 -19.83
N GLU A 563 -7.70 -18.60 -19.56
CA GLU A 563 -7.93 -20.04 -19.55
C GLU A 563 -8.61 -20.50 -18.24
N GLY A 564 -8.34 -19.84 -17.10
CA GLY A 564 -8.73 -20.34 -15.77
C GLY A 564 -9.98 -19.70 -15.14
N PHE A 565 -10.29 -18.44 -15.40
CA PHE A 565 -11.34 -17.71 -14.66
C PHE A 565 -12.79 -18.13 -14.98
N ALA A 566 -13.01 -18.91 -16.06
CA ALA A 566 -14.28 -19.59 -16.38
C ALA A 566 -15.53 -18.70 -16.21
N ARG A 567 -15.54 -17.51 -16.82
CA ARG A 567 -16.67 -16.54 -16.70
C ARG A 567 -17.93 -16.97 -17.47
N ASP A 568 -17.80 -17.92 -18.38
CA ASP A 568 -18.91 -18.51 -19.11
C ASP A 568 -19.76 -19.46 -18.24
N THR A 569 -19.12 -20.25 -17.37
CA THR A 569 -19.83 -21.16 -16.45
C THR A 569 -19.97 -20.59 -15.04
N GLY A 570 -18.91 -19.98 -14.49
CA GLY A 570 -18.84 -19.52 -13.11
C GLY A 570 -18.37 -20.58 -12.10
N ASP A 571 -18.00 -21.78 -12.58
CA ASP A 571 -17.59 -22.92 -11.76
C ASP A 571 -16.29 -22.66 -10.99
N TYR A 572 -16.16 -23.35 -9.85
CA TYR A 572 -14.90 -23.46 -9.12
C TYR A 572 -13.96 -24.41 -9.86
N ASN A 573 -12.65 -24.15 -9.83
CA ASN A 573 -11.65 -24.98 -10.50
C ASN A 573 -10.26 -24.77 -9.86
N ASP A 574 -9.23 -25.42 -10.39
CA ASP A 574 -7.86 -25.33 -9.86
C ASP A 574 -7.28 -23.89 -9.89
N PHE A 575 -7.63 -23.08 -10.90
CA PHE A 575 -7.21 -21.69 -10.98
C PHE A 575 -7.75 -20.86 -9.81
N TRP A 576 -9.01 -21.09 -9.46
CA TRP A 576 -9.65 -20.48 -8.30
C TRP A 576 -9.16 -21.07 -6.97
N ALA A 577 -8.88 -22.37 -6.94
CA ALA A 577 -8.36 -23.05 -5.76
C ALA A 577 -6.98 -22.57 -5.35
N GLY A 578 -6.09 -22.30 -6.31
CA GLY A 578 -4.78 -21.68 -6.07
C GLY A 578 -4.86 -20.21 -5.63
N ARG A 579 -6.06 -19.61 -5.60
CA ARG A 579 -6.32 -18.22 -5.19
C ARG A 579 -7.25 -18.13 -3.98
N ASP A 580 -7.39 -19.22 -3.24
CA ASP A 580 -8.11 -19.30 -1.98
C ASP A 580 -7.13 -19.62 -0.84
N TYR A 581 -6.78 -18.61 -0.05
CA TYR A 581 -5.78 -18.75 1.01
C TYR A 581 -6.20 -19.68 2.14
N LEU A 582 -7.47 -20.11 2.18
CA LEU A 582 -7.89 -21.17 3.10
C LEU A 582 -7.18 -22.49 2.81
N ASN A 583 -6.84 -22.75 1.55
CA ASN A 583 -6.09 -23.94 1.12
C ASN A 583 -4.62 -23.92 1.58
N ASP A 584 -4.07 -22.72 1.80
CA ASP A 584 -2.67 -22.52 2.21
C ASP A 584 -2.52 -22.20 3.70
N LEU A 585 -3.58 -22.27 4.50
CA LEU A 585 -3.55 -21.78 5.89
C LEU A 585 -2.61 -22.58 6.80
N LYS A 586 -2.34 -23.85 6.48
CA LYS A 586 -1.66 -24.82 7.36
C LYS A 586 -0.32 -24.33 7.95
N PRO A 587 0.58 -23.66 7.20
CA PRO A 587 1.86 -23.18 7.73
C PRO A 587 1.73 -21.91 8.57
N MET A 588 0.57 -21.24 8.58
CA MET A 588 0.38 -19.95 9.26
C MET A 588 0.67 -20.06 10.75
N LYS A 589 1.46 -19.10 11.27
CA LYS A 589 1.84 -18.99 12.69
C LYS A 589 1.45 -17.65 13.32
N ALA A 590 1.24 -16.62 12.50
CA ALA A 590 1.03 -15.25 12.96
C ALA A 590 -0.32 -15.11 13.69
N ALA A 591 -0.34 -14.32 14.76
CA ALA A 591 -1.58 -13.97 15.45
C ALA A 591 -2.47 -13.09 14.57
N LEU A 592 -3.78 -13.35 14.53
CA LEU A 592 -4.74 -12.70 13.64
C LEU A 592 -5.76 -11.82 14.40
N LEU A 593 -5.75 -10.51 14.16
CA LEU A 593 -6.85 -9.61 14.52
C LEU A 593 -7.61 -9.23 13.24
N MET A 594 -8.69 -9.94 12.96
CA MET A 594 -9.49 -9.76 11.75
C MET A 594 -10.44 -8.56 11.87
N ALA A 595 -10.55 -7.72 10.84
CA ALA A 595 -11.51 -6.62 10.80
C ALA A 595 -12.36 -6.61 9.52
N HIS A 596 -13.67 -6.34 9.64
CA HIS A 596 -14.59 -6.33 8.49
C HIS A 596 -15.92 -5.63 8.79
N GLY A 597 -16.58 -5.08 7.77
CA GLY A 597 -17.97 -4.61 7.86
C GLY A 597 -19.00 -5.63 7.37
N PHE A 598 -20.06 -5.91 8.13
CA PHE A 598 -21.14 -6.82 7.70
C PHE A 598 -21.93 -6.33 6.49
N ASN A 599 -21.90 -5.01 6.24
CA ASN A 599 -22.52 -4.40 5.05
C ASN A 599 -21.48 -4.07 3.97
N ASP A 600 -20.31 -4.69 4.02
CA ASP A 600 -19.34 -4.65 2.93
C ASP A 600 -19.81 -5.56 1.81
N TRP A 601 -20.50 -4.99 0.83
CA TRP A 601 -20.94 -5.72 -0.35
C TRP A 601 -19.90 -5.69 -1.48
N ASN A 602 -18.74 -5.04 -1.27
CA ASN A 602 -17.61 -5.10 -2.18
C ASN A 602 -16.82 -6.38 -1.91
N VAL A 603 -16.09 -6.41 -0.78
CA VAL A 603 -15.47 -7.63 -0.27
C VAL A 603 -16.44 -8.20 0.76
N MET A 604 -17.10 -9.30 0.45
CA MET A 604 -18.20 -9.78 1.28
C MET A 604 -17.73 -10.38 2.63
N PRO A 605 -18.55 -10.33 3.70
CA PRO A 605 -18.12 -10.69 5.05
C PRO A 605 -17.65 -12.15 5.19
N GLU A 606 -18.14 -13.04 4.32
CA GLU A 606 -17.69 -14.43 4.32
C GLU A 606 -16.18 -14.58 4.21
N HIS A 607 -15.50 -13.67 3.51
CA HIS A 607 -14.05 -13.72 3.32
C HIS A 607 -13.31 -13.73 4.67
N SER A 608 -13.71 -12.85 5.58
CA SER A 608 -13.11 -12.74 6.90
C SER A 608 -13.59 -13.81 7.85
N VAL A 609 -14.88 -14.16 7.82
CA VAL A 609 -15.44 -15.13 8.78
C VAL A 609 -14.87 -16.54 8.53
N ARG A 610 -14.79 -16.98 7.27
CA ARG A 610 -14.26 -18.30 6.90
C ARG A 610 -12.84 -18.49 7.42
N ILE A 611 -11.95 -17.53 7.17
CA ILE A 611 -10.55 -17.62 7.58
C ILE A 611 -10.35 -17.37 9.06
N TYR A 612 -11.10 -16.45 9.68
CA TYR A 612 -11.09 -16.31 11.14
C TYR A 612 -11.38 -17.64 11.84
N LYS A 613 -12.40 -18.37 11.36
CA LYS A 613 -12.76 -19.68 11.90
C LYS A 613 -11.73 -20.77 11.63
N ALA A 614 -11.16 -20.80 10.43
CA ALA A 614 -10.11 -21.75 10.11
C ALA A 614 -8.83 -21.49 10.95
N ALA A 615 -8.43 -20.24 11.12
CA ALA A 615 -7.28 -19.85 11.94
C ALA A 615 -7.51 -20.19 13.43
N GLN A 616 -8.74 -19.95 13.92
CA GLN A 616 -9.14 -20.35 15.26
C GLN A 616 -9.04 -21.87 15.46
N ALA A 617 -9.55 -22.65 14.51
CA ALA A 617 -9.51 -24.11 14.55
C ALA A 617 -8.08 -24.66 14.47
N ALA A 618 -7.17 -23.95 13.80
CA ALA A 618 -5.74 -24.24 13.79
C ALA A 618 -5.02 -23.88 15.11
N GLY A 619 -5.73 -23.34 16.11
CA GLY A 619 -5.18 -23.00 17.41
C GLY A 619 -4.38 -21.68 17.43
N LEU A 620 -4.52 -20.85 16.39
CA LEU A 620 -3.85 -19.56 16.34
C LEU A 620 -4.48 -18.58 17.35
N PRO A 621 -3.70 -17.63 17.90
CA PRO A 621 -4.28 -16.51 18.65
C PRO A 621 -5.10 -15.64 17.70
N VAL A 622 -6.41 -15.56 17.94
CA VAL A 622 -7.34 -14.84 17.09
C VAL A 622 -8.24 -13.89 17.87
N GLN A 623 -8.54 -12.74 17.26
CA GLN A 623 -9.63 -11.85 17.61
C GLN A 623 -10.30 -11.33 16.33
N CYS A 624 -11.56 -10.92 16.41
CA CYS A 624 -12.24 -10.18 15.36
C CYS A 624 -12.88 -8.89 15.87
N TYR A 625 -12.86 -7.87 15.01
CA TYR A 625 -13.57 -6.62 15.16
C TYR A 625 -14.46 -6.43 13.94
N PHE A 626 -15.78 -6.58 14.12
CA PHE A 626 -16.74 -6.40 13.03
C PHE A 626 -17.67 -5.23 13.30
N HIS A 627 -18.18 -4.62 12.22
CA HIS A 627 -19.05 -3.45 12.33
C HIS A 627 -20.16 -3.44 11.28
N GLN A 628 -21.16 -2.60 11.48
CA GLN A 628 -22.32 -2.52 10.58
C GLN A 628 -22.11 -1.58 9.36
N ALA A 629 -20.97 -0.89 9.22
CA ALA A 629 -20.68 -0.10 8.01
C ALA A 629 -20.24 -0.96 6.80
N GLY A 630 -20.04 -0.31 5.64
CA GLY A 630 -19.51 -0.92 4.42
C GLY A 630 -17.98 -1.05 4.39
N HIS A 631 -17.40 -1.02 3.19
CA HIS A 631 -16.01 -1.43 2.95
C HIS A 631 -14.94 -0.78 3.84
N GLY A 632 -14.07 -1.62 4.39
CA GLY A 632 -12.91 -1.24 5.21
C GLY A 632 -13.21 -1.22 6.71
N GLY A 633 -12.81 -0.14 7.37
CA GLY A 633 -13.11 0.12 8.76
C GLY A 633 -12.24 -0.60 9.80
N GLN A 634 -11.02 -0.08 9.99
CA GLN A 634 -10.07 -0.57 10.98
C GLN A 634 -10.60 -0.61 12.44
N PRO A 635 -10.04 -1.48 13.30
CA PRO A 635 -10.31 -1.49 14.74
C PRO A 635 -9.90 -0.16 15.41
N PRO A 636 -10.43 0.14 16.61
CA PRO A 636 -9.91 1.21 17.47
C PRO A 636 -8.39 1.13 17.64
N MET A 637 -7.71 2.29 17.64
CA MET A 637 -6.25 2.34 17.76
C MET A 637 -5.73 1.61 18.99
N LYS A 638 -6.46 1.67 20.10
CA LYS A 638 -6.15 0.94 21.34
C LYS A 638 -6.04 -0.57 21.12
N MET A 639 -6.96 -1.17 20.35
CA MET A 639 -6.93 -2.60 20.05
C MET A 639 -5.72 -2.96 19.20
N MET A 640 -5.50 -2.22 18.11
CA MET A 640 -4.35 -2.45 17.22
C MET A 640 -3.02 -2.25 17.95
N ASN A 641 -2.92 -1.22 18.81
CA ASN A 641 -1.73 -0.91 19.60
C ASN A 641 -1.43 -2.03 20.61
N ARG A 642 -2.42 -2.48 21.39
CA ARG A 642 -2.24 -3.62 22.31
C ARG A 642 -1.85 -4.89 21.55
N TRP A 643 -2.48 -5.17 20.41
CA TRP A 643 -2.18 -6.34 19.59
C TRP A 643 -0.73 -6.34 19.12
N PHE A 644 -0.28 -5.28 18.45
CA PHE A 644 1.11 -5.20 17.98
C PHE A 644 2.11 -5.07 19.13
N THR A 645 1.79 -4.36 20.21
CA THR A 645 2.63 -4.30 21.41
C THR A 645 2.84 -5.70 22.00
N ARG A 646 1.79 -6.53 22.04
CA ARG A 646 1.90 -7.91 22.51
C ARG A 646 2.86 -8.72 21.65
N TYR A 647 2.60 -8.82 20.35
CA TYR A 647 3.27 -9.81 19.50
C TYR A 647 4.59 -9.33 18.90
N LEU A 648 4.80 -8.03 18.73
CA LEU A 648 6.02 -7.50 18.12
C LEU A 648 7.06 -7.10 19.18
N TYR A 649 6.62 -6.62 20.34
CA TYR A 649 7.50 -6.29 21.47
C TYR A 649 7.57 -7.39 22.54
N ASN A 650 6.74 -8.44 22.43
CA ASN A 650 6.62 -9.49 23.44
C ASN A 650 6.23 -8.95 24.83
N VAL A 651 5.41 -7.89 24.87
CA VAL A 651 4.91 -7.31 26.13
C VAL A 651 3.65 -8.06 26.56
N GLU A 652 3.72 -8.77 27.68
CA GLU A 652 2.55 -9.44 28.28
C GLU A 652 1.52 -8.39 28.72
N ASN A 653 0.41 -8.30 27.98
CA ASN A 653 -0.64 -7.29 28.20
C ASN A 653 -2.05 -7.90 28.25
N GLY A 654 -2.15 -9.22 28.33
CA GLY A 654 -3.38 -9.98 28.51
C GLY A 654 -4.34 -9.98 27.32
N VAL A 655 -3.92 -9.52 26.13
CA VAL A 655 -4.81 -9.45 24.96
C VAL A 655 -5.35 -10.82 24.54
N GLU A 656 -4.65 -11.91 24.84
CA GLU A 656 -5.12 -13.28 24.60
C GLU A 656 -6.29 -13.70 25.50
N ASN A 657 -6.50 -12.99 26.62
CA ASN A 657 -7.61 -13.21 27.55
C ASN A 657 -8.79 -12.25 27.30
N ASP A 658 -8.61 -11.25 26.44
CA ASP A 658 -9.69 -10.36 26.04
C ASP A 658 -10.75 -11.15 25.25
N PRO A 659 -12.02 -10.67 25.19
CA PRO A 659 -13.04 -11.23 24.32
C PRO A 659 -12.55 -11.45 22.88
N LYS A 660 -12.93 -12.57 22.26
CA LYS A 660 -12.47 -12.90 20.90
C LYS A 660 -13.21 -12.10 19.82
N ALA A 661 -14.41 -11.62 20.09
CA ALA A 661 -15.20 -10.89 19.11
C ALA A 661 -15.69 -9.54 19.65
N TRP A 662 -15.57 -8.52 18.81
CA TRP A 662 -15.92 -7.13 19.11
C TRP A 662 -16.82 -6.59 18.01
N ILE A 663 -18.11 -6.44 18.28
CA ILE A 663 -19.13 -6.08 17.30
C ILE A 663 -19.65 -4.66 17.53
N VAL A 664 -19.49 -3.77 16.56
CA VAL A 664 -20.12 -2.44 16.59
C VAL A 664 -21.57 -2.58 16.14
N ARG A 665 -22.51 -2.26 17.03
CA ARG A 665 -23.96 -2.31 16.73
C ARG A 665 -24.38 -1.26 15.71
N GLU A 666 -25.58 -1.46 15.16
CA GLU A 666 -26.27 -0.49 14.32
C GLU A 666 -26.30 0.87 15.00
N ASN A 667 -25.95 1.93 14.25
CA ASN A 667 -25.95 3.31 14.71
C ASN A 667 -24.98 3.65 15.87
N GLU A 668 -24.15 2.71 16.33
CA GLU A 668 -23.16 2.95 17.38
C GLU A 668 -21.83 3.50 16.84
N ASP A 669 -21.07 4.12 17.74
CA ASP A 669 -19.71 4.59 17.47
C ASP A 669 -18.75 3.40 17.31
N ARG A 670 -17.96 3.41 16.23
CA ARG A 670 -16.92 2.40 15.95
C ARG A 670 -15.86 2.29 17.05
N GLN A 671 -15.72 3.29 17.92
CA GLN A 671 -14.84 3.24 19.09
C GLN A 671 -15.42 2.44 20.28
N LYS A 672 -16.69 2.01 20.20
CA LYS A 672 -17.42 1.36 21.30
C LYS A 672 -18.03 0.01 20.87
N PRO A 673 -17.22 -0.97 20.45
CA PRO A 673 -17.74 -2.29 20.11
C PRO A 673 -18.28 -3.02 21.34
N THR A 674 -19.31 -3.84 21.13
CA THR A 674 -19.83 -4.80 22.10
C THR A 674 -19.02 -6.09 22.05
N SER A 675 -18.56 -6.58 23.19
CA SER A 675 -17.73 -7.78 23.27
C SER A 675 -18.57 -9.07 23.37
N TYR A 676 -18.20 -10.10 22.61
CA TYR A 676 -18.68 -11.47 22.78
C TYR A 676 -17.50 -12.42 23.06
N ALA A 677 -17.77 -13.56 23.71
CA ALA A 677 -16.76 -14.57 23.94
C ALA A 677 -16.18 -15.14 22.62
N ASP A 678 -16.99 -15.19 21.57
CA ASP A 678 -16.58 -15.52 20.20
C ASP A 678 -17.60 -14.99 19.18
N TYR A 679 -17.24 -14.99 17.89
CA TYR A 679 -18.15 -14.80 16.77
C TYR A 679 -18.32 -16.12 16.00
N PRO A 680 -19.51 -16.54 15.56
CA PRO A 680 -20.81 -15.94 15.89
C PRO A 680 -21.06 -15.93 17.40
N ASN A 681 -22.02 -15.12 17.85
CA ASN A 681 -22.42 -15.09 19.25
C ASN A 681 -22.63 -16.54 19.74
N PRO A 682 -21.95 -16.99 20.82
CA PRO A 682 -22.01 -18.41 21.23
C PRO A 682 -23.41 -18.91 21.61
N GLY A 683 -24.35 -18.00 21.89
CA GLY A 683 -25.76 -18.32 22.12
C GLY A 683 -26.56 -18.57 20.84
N ALA A 684 -26.03 -18.30 19.64
CA ALA A 684 -26.72 -18.47 18.38
C ALA A 684 -26.99 -19.94 18.06
N LYS A 685 -28.24 -20.25 17.70
CA LYS A 685 -28.68 -21.58 17.26
C LYS A 685 -29.54 -21.45 16.01
N LEU A 686 -29.42 -22.42 15.10
CA LEU A 686 -30.24 -22.44 13.88
C LEU A 686 -31.71 -22.70 14.23
N VAL A 687 -32.58 -21.81 13.78
CA VAL A 687 -34.03 -21.87 13.87
C VAL A 687 -34.59 -22.05 12.46
N THR A 688 -35.38 -23.09 12.24
CA THR A 688 -35.92 -23.42 10.92
C THR A 688 -37.25 -22.69 10.69
N LEU A 689 -37.34 -21.99 9.57
CA LEU A 689 -38.53 -21.30 9.08
C LEU A 689 -38.95 -21.87 7.73
N LYS A 690 -40.25 -21.94 7.53
CA LYS A 690 -40.90 -22.50 6.34
C LYS A 690 -41.78 -21.42 5.69
N PRO A 691 -41.72 -21.28 4.35
CA PRO A 691 -42.61 -20.39 3.62
C PRO A 691 -44.02 -21.00 3.50
N GLY A 692 -45.05 -20.17 3.65
CA GLY A 692 -46.44 -20.49 3.32
C GLY A 692 -46.84 -19.86 1.99
N LYS A 693 -47.79 -20.47 1.28
CA LYS A 693 -48.28 -20.05 -0.04
C LYS A 693 -48.70 -18.57 -0.08
N GLY A 694 -48.50 -17.92 -1.23
CA GLY A 694 -48.83 -16.52 -1.47
C GLY A 694 -47.62 -15.63 -1.74
N GLY A 695 -46.47 -16.20 -2.11
CA GLY A 695 -45.20 -15.48 -2.22
C GLY A 695 -45.20 -14.33 -3.23
N SER A 696 -46.02 -14.39 -4.29
CA SER A 696 -46.15 -13.29 -5.26
C SER A 696 -46.71 -12.00 -4.64
N GLN A 697 -47.41 -12.08 -3.51
CA GLN A 697 -47.76 -10.95 -2.67
C GLN A 697 -46.79 -10.90 -1.48
N LYS A 698 -47.26 -11.35 -0.31
CA LYS A 698 -46.54 -11.56 0.94
C LYS A 698 -47.10 -12.83 1.58
N GLY A 699 -46.43 -13.96 1.36
CA GLY A 699 -46.75 -15.20 2.06
C GLY A 699 -46.24 -15.19 3.50
N THR A 700 -46.63 -16.18 4.29
CA THR A 700 -46.17 -16.31 5.69
C THR A 700 -44.78 -16.95 5.75
N LEU A 701 -43.96 -16.57 6.72
CA LEU A 701 -42.72 -17.26 7.11
C LEU A 701 -42.83 -17.65 8.58
N ALA A 702 -42.94 -18.94 8.88
CA ALA A 702 -43.25 -19.44 10.23
C ALA A 702 -42.42 -20.65 10.65
N LEU A 703 -42.45 -20.96 11.95
CA LEU A 703 -41.79 -22.15 12.54
C LEU A 703 -42.47 -23.47 12.16
N THR A 704 -43.78 -23.44 11.94
CA THR A 704 -44.59 -24.64 11.70
C THR A 704 -44.81 -24.88 10.22
N GLU A 705 -44.72 -26.15 9.82
CA GLU A 705 -45.06 -26.58 8.47
C GLU A 705 -46.54 -26.37 8.18
N SER A 706 -46.83 -26.02 6.95
CA SER A 706 -48.15 -26.21 6.36
C SER A 706 -47.94 -27.26 5.28
N ASP A 707 -48.45 -28.48 5.44
CA ASP A 707 -48.28 -29.50 4.41
C ASP A 707 -49.10 -29.17 3.15
N GLY A 708 -48.64 -29.62 1.99
CA GLY A 708 -49.38 -29.53 0.74
C GLY A 708 -49.49 -28.10 0.21
N GLN A 709 -48.46 -27.28 0.41
CA GLN A 709 -48.40 -25.92 -0.13
C GLN A 709 -48.31 -25.92 -1.66
N GLY A 710 -47.69 -26.96 -2.23
CA GLY A 710 -47.45 -27.09 -3.67
C GLY A 710 -46.32 -26.18 -4.15
N THR A 711 -46.43 -25.70 -5.38
CA THR A 711 -45.35 -24.95 -6.04
C THR A 711 -45.73 -23.50 -6.36
N GLU A 712 -44.76 -22.60 -6.33
CA GLU A 712 -44.91 -21.21 -6.79
C GLU A 712 -43.88 -20.86 -7.88
N LYS A 713 -44.17 -19.86 -8.70
CA LYS A 713 -43.36 -19.51 -9.87
C LYS A 713 -42.75 -18.12 -9.77
N ILE A 714 -41.55 -17.98 -10.33
CA ILE A 714 -40.83 -16.72 -10.54
C ILE A 714 -40.53 -16.60 -12.04
N VAL A 715 -40.81 -15.44 -12.62
CA VAL A 715 -40.37 -15.08 -13.98
C VAL A 715 -39.22 -14.10 -13.87
N ASP A 716 -38.03 -14.48 -14.33
CA ASP A 716 -36.84 -13.64 -14.25
C ASP A 716 -36.97 -12.35 -15.08
N ASN A 717 -36.53 -11.24 -14.49
CA ASN A 717 -36.36 -9.97 -15.17
C ASN A 717 -35.36 -9.07 -14.41
N PHE A 718 -34.12 -9.02 -14.89
CA PHE A 718 -33.05 -8.21 -14.31
C PHE A 718 -33.34 -6.70 -14.25
N SER A 719 -34.37 -6.20 -14.95
CA SER A 719 -34.69 -4.77 -14.97
C SER A 719 -35.16 -4.25 -13.62
N PHE A 720 -35.67 -5.11 -12.74
CA PHE A 720 -36.11 -4.72 -11.40
C PHE A 720 -34.96 -4.83 -10.39
N SER A 721 -34.74 -3.78 -9.60
CA SER A 721 -33.83 -3.87 -8.45
C SER A 721 -34.45 -4.71 -7.33
N GLY A 722 -33.63 -5.37 -6.51
CA GLY A 722 -34.15 -6.12 -5.36
C GLY A 722 -34.90 -5.21 -4.37
N SER A 723 -34.52 -3.94 -4.22
CA SER A 723 -35.29 -2.96 -3.44
C SER A 723 -36.67 -2.65 -4.02
N THR A 724 -36.83 -2.65 -5.35
CA THR A 724 -38.13 -2.50 -6.01
C THR A 724 -38.98 -3.74 -5.78
N LEU A 725 -38.36 -4.93 -5.89
CA LEU A 725 -39.03 -6.20 -5.63
C LEU A 725 -39.50 -6.27 -4.17
N ALA A 726 -38.67 -5.93 -3.19
CA ALA A 726 -39.02 -5.98 -1.76
C ALA A 726 -40.23 -5.11 -1.40
N LYS A 727 -40.45 -4.00 -2.11
CA LYS A 727 -41.55 -3.06 -1.88
C LYS A 727 -42.84 -3.37 -2.65
N ALA A 728 -42.78 -4.25 -3.66
CA ALA A 728 -43.94 -4.55 -4.47
C ALA A 728 -45.05 -5.23 -3.66
N ASP A 729 -46.30 -4.79 -3.81
CA ASP A 729 -47.46 -5.45 -3.16
C ASP A 729 -47.82 -6.77 -3.83
N TRP A 730 -47.66 -6.83 -5.16
CA TRP A 730 -47.81 -8.04 -5.97
C TRP A 730 -46.81 -8.01 -7.13
N THR A 731 -46.16 -9.14 -7.42
CA THR A 731 -45.35 -9.33 -8.63
C THR A 731 -45.11 -10.82 -8.90
N GLN A 732 -44.93 -11.19 -10.17
CA GLN A 732 -44.46 -12.52 -10.59
C GLN A 732 -42.93 -12.64 -10.64
N HIS A 733 -42.21 -11.55 -10.36
CA HIS A 733 -40.74 -11.48 -10.49
C HIS A 733 -39.98 -11.80 -9.19
N ARG A 734 -40.70 -12.12 -8.11
CA ARG A 734 -40.14 -12.61 -6.84
C ARG A 734 -41.18 -13.42 -6.06
N LEU A 735 -40.71 -14.16 -5.08
CA LEU A 735 -41.51 -14.68 -3.96
C LEU A 735 -41.02 -13.99 -2.67
N LEU A 736 -41.94 -13.54 -1.82
CA LEU A 736 -41.64 -12.93 -0.52
C LEU A 736 -42.48 -13.58 0.57
N TYR A 737 -41.81 -14.06 1.60
CA TYR A 737 -42.43 -14.67 2.78
C TYR A 737 -41.98 -13.90 4.02
N VAL A 738 -42.92 -13.47 4.85
CA VAL A 738 -42.63 -12.59 6.00
C VAL A 738 -43.13 -13.19 7.31
N THR A 739 -42.39 -12.98 8.38
CA THR A 739 -42.89 -13.24 9.74
C THR A 739 -44.03 -12.27 10.06
N ASP A 740 -44.79 -12.51 11.13
CA ASP A 740 -45.57 -11.45 11.76
C ASP A 740 -44.64 -10.31 12.24
N PRO A 741 -45.14 -9.07 12.41
CA PRO A 741 -44.37 -8.00 13.02
C PRO A 741 -43.85 -8.45 14.38
N LEU A 742 -42.55 -8.31 14.60
CA LEU A 742 -41.87 -8.82 15.77
C LEU A 742 -42.28 -7.99 17.00
N PRO A 743 -42.99 -8.54 18.03
CA PRO A 743 -43.23 -7.83 19.28
C PRO A 743 -41.96 -7.47 20.05
N GLN A 744 -40.84 -8.15 19.79
CA GLN A 744 -39.55 -7.96 20.45
C GLN A 744 -38.40 -8.07 19.45
N PRO A 745 -37.24 -7.43 19.69
CA PRO A 745 -36.12 -7.52 18.76
C PRO A 745 -35.57 -8.95 18.67
N VAL A 746 -35.12 -9.34 17.48
CA VAL A 746 -34.48 -10.64 17.21
C VAL A 746 -33.03 -10.44 16.83
N HIS A 747 -32.12 -11.09 17.56
CA HIS A 747 -30.68 -11.03 17.28
C HIS A 747 -30.24 -12.25 16.45
N ILE A 748 -29.77 -11.98 15.23
CA ILE A 748 -29.22 -12.94 14.28
C ILE A 748 -27.69 -12.83 14.33
N SER A 749 -26.98 -13.96 14.41
CA SER A 749 -25.51 -13.97 14.45
C SER A 749 -24.94 -15.22 13.77
N GLY A 750 -24.25 -15.05 12.64
CA GLY A 750 -23.61 -16.12 11.88
C GLY A 750 -24.18 -16.30 10.46
N PHE A 751 -24.00 -17.50 9.90
CA PHE A 751 -24.49 -17.86 8.56
C PHE A 751 -25.94 -18.34 8.62
N ALA A 752 -26.82 -17.69 7.86
CA ALA A 752 -28.13 -18.25 7.53
C ALA A 752 -27.97 -19.33 6.43
N LYS A 753 -28.74 -20.41 6.51
CA LYS A 753 -28.73 -21.47 5.52
C LYS A 753 -30.06 -21.53 4.78
N PHE A 754 -30.01 -21.51 3.47
CA PHE A 754 -31.19 -21.62 2.63
C PHE A 754 -31.20 -22.98 1.92
N ARG A 755 -32.34 -23.66 1.94
CA ARG A 755 -32.58 -24.88 1.18
C ARG A 755 -33.87 -24.75 0.40
N THR A 756 -33.85 -25.20 -0.85
CA THR A 756 -35.04 -25.27 -1.69
C THR A 756 -34.96 -26.45 -2.64
N ARG A 757 -36.10 -26.82 -3.20
CA ARG A 757 -36.19 -27.66 -4.38
C ARG A 757 -36.83 -26.85 -5.50
N LEU A 758 -36.18 -26.79 -6.64
CA LEU A 758 -36.60 -25.94 -7.75
C LEU A 758 -36.50 -26.63 -9.11
N ALA A 759 -37.36 -26.25 -10.03
CA ALA A 759 -37.26 -26.60 -11.45
C ALA A 759 -37.11 -25.33 -12.29
N CYS A 760 -36.39 -25.42 -13.41
CA CYS A 760 -36.19 -24.32 -14.36
C CYS A 760 -36.75 -24.68 -15.74
N ASN A 761 -37.19 -23.71 -16.53
CA ASN A 761 -37.54 -23.93 -17.94
C ASN A 761 -36.34 -23.82 -18.90
N LYS A 762 -35.17 -23.42 -18.39
CA LYS A 762 -33.90 -23.29 -19.12
C LYS A 762 -32.82 -24.19 -18.50
N PRO A 763 -31.72 -24.47 -19.24
CA PRO A 763 -30.61 -25.27 -18.74
C PRO A 763 -29.76 -24.62 -17.64
N ALA A 764 -29.95 -23.33 -17.38
CA ALA A 764 -29.17 -22.52 -16.45
C ALA A 764 -29.99 -21.33 -15.97
N ALA A 765 -29.72 -20.82 -14.77
CA ALA A 765 -30.39 -19.63 -14.25
C ALA A 765 -29.62 -18.98 -13.11
N ASN A 766 -29.75 -17.66 -12.99
CA ASN A 766 -29.45 -16.98 -11.74
C ASN A 766 -30.43 -17.44 -10.65
N PHE A 767 -29.95 -17.68 -9.43
CA PHE A 767 -30.82 -17.89 -8.27
C PHE A 767 -30.35 -17.01 -7.11
N SER A 768 -31.22 -16.11 -6.64
CA SER A 768 -30.91 -15.10 -5.63
C SER A 768 -31.85 -15.19 -4.44
N VAL A 769 -31.28 -15.08 -3.24
CA VAL A 769 -32.01 -15.06 -1.98
C VAL A 769 -31.57 -13.86 -1.16
N TRP A 770 -32.52 -13.02 -0.75
CA TRP A 770 -32.30 -11.94 0.19
C TRP A 770 -33.08 -12.19 1.48
N LEU A 771 -32.47 -11.87 2.60
CA LEU A 771 -33.16 -11.62 3.86
C LEU A 771 -33.27 -10.11 4.06
N VAL A 772 -34.50 -9.63 4.18
CA VAL A 772 -34.83 -8.21 4.30
C VAL A 772 -35.56 -7.93 5.60
N SER A 773 -35.43 -6.70 6.08
CA SER A 773 -36.27 -6.16 7.15
C SER A 773 -37.37 -5.29 6.57
N LEU A 774 -38.60 -5.48 7.05
CA LEU A 774 -39.79 -4.76 6.56
C LEU A 774 -40.56 -4.11 7.73
N PRO A 775 -41.31 -3.00 7.50
CA PRO A 775 -41.47 -2.28 6.24
C PRO A 775 -40.16 -1.63 5.79
N TRP A 776 -39.98 -1.54 4.47
CA TRP A 776 -38.77 -0.95 3.87
C TRP A 776 -38.64 0.53 4.26
N ASN A 777 -37.51 0.89 4.86
CA ASN A 777 -37.16 2.25 5.21
C ASN A 777 -36.66 3.02 3.97
N GLU A 778 -37.46 3.97 3.51
CA GLU A 778 -37.17 4.85 2.37
C GLU A 778 -36.58 6.21 2.78
N GLY A 779 -36.30 6.40 4.07
CA GLY A 779 -35.73 7.65 4.57
C GLY A 779 -34.39 7.96 3.92
N SER A 780 -34.11 9.24 3.64
CA SER A 780 -32.83 9.68 3.05
C SER A 780 -31.60 9.40 3.92
N LYS A 781 -31.80 9.07 5.20
CA LYS A 781 -30.77 8.65 6.15
C LYS A 781 -30.74 7.15 6.40
N ALA A 782 -31.61 6.38 5.74
CA ALA A 782 -31.68 4.94 5.88
C ALA A 782 -30.31 4.32 5.56
N LYS A 783 -29.91 3.39 6.41
CA LYS A 783 -28.69 2.61 6.25
C LYS A 783 -29.03 1.29 5.57
N ILE A 784 -28.03 0.64 4.99
CA ILE A 784 -28.22 -0.63 4.28
C ILE A 784 -28.83 -1.68 5.23
N TYR A 785 -28.30 -1.78 6.45
CA TYR A 785 -28.79 -2.66 7.49
C TYR A 785 -30.20 -2.34 8.01
N ASP A 786 -30.80 -1.18 7.68
CA ASP A 786 -32.20 -0.93 8.06
C ASP A 786 -33.18 -1.77 7.23
N ASN A 787 -32.72 -2.28 6.09
CA ASN A 787 -33.55 -2.93 5.07
C ASN A 787 -33.04 -4.31 4.66
N ILE A 788 -31.73 -4.51 4.65
CA ILE A 788 -31.08 -5.74 4.18
C ILE A 788 -30.37 -6.35 5.38
N ILE A 789 -30.73 -7.59 5.68
CA ILE A 789 -30.05 -8.40 6.69
C ILE A 789 -28.88 -9.09 5.98
N THR A 790 -29.18 -9.96 5.01
CA THR A 790 -28.13 -10.65 4.24
C THR A 790 -28.63 -11.10 2.87
N ARG A 791 -27.73 -11.61 2.03
CA ARG A 791 -27.97 -12.04 0.65
C ARG A 791 -27.14 -13.29 0.33
N GLY A 792 -27.57 -14.04 -0.68
CA GLY A 792 -26.80 -15.14 -1.24
C GLY A 792 -27.26 -15.46 -2.66
N TRP A 793 -26.36 -16.04 -3.44
CA TRP A 793 -26.56 -16.35 -4.85
C TRP A 793 -26.01 -17.73 -5.18
N ALA A 794 -26.62 -18.39 -6.16
CA ALA A 794 -26.19 -19.67 -6.67
C ALA A 794 -26.60 -19.86 -8.14
N ASP A 795 -25.87 -20.73 -8.84
CA ASP A 795 -26.34 -21.33 -10.08
C ASP A 795 -26.94 -22.71 -9.75
N PRO A 796 -28.22 -22.98 -10.05
CA PRO A 796 -28.80 -24.29 -9.80
C PRO A 796 -28.13 -25.42 -10.59
N GLN A 797 -27.34 -25.14 -11.63
CA GLN A 797 -26.50 -26.15 -12.30
C GLN A 797 -25.50 -26.82 -11.33
N ASN A 798 -25.13 -26.12 -10.25
CA ASN A 798 -24.17 -26.58 -9.25
C ASN A 798 -24.84 -27.27 -8.04
N TYR A 799 -26.07 -27.76 -8.20
CA TYR A 799 -26.83 -28.46 -7.15
C TYR A 799 -26.10 -29.68 -6.52
N LYS A 800 -25.17 -30.31 -7.27
CA LYS A 800 -24.35 -31.46 -6.81
C LYS A 800 -22.88 -31.12 -6.57
N SER A 801 -22.30 -30.21 -7.36
CA SER A 801 -20.86 -29.93 -7.39
C SER A 801 -20.61 -28.47 -7.72
N LEU A 802 -19.61 -27.86 -7.06
CA LEU A 802 -19.12 -26.53 -7.41
C LEU A 802 -18.12 -26.55 -8.57
N THR A 803 -17.53 -27.71 -8.89
CA THR A 803 -16.52 -27.88 -9.95
C THR A 803 -17.09 -28.42 -11.25
N ASP A 804 -18.20 -29.16 -11.16
CA ASP A 804 -18.80 -29.88 -12.28
C ASP A 804 -20.29 -29.53 -12.38
N GLY A 805 -20.58 -28.30 -12.84
CA GLY A 805 -21.94 -27.87 -13.11
C GLY A 805 -22.59 -28.70 -14.22
N GLU A 806 -23.85 -29.11 -14.03
CA GLU A 806 -24.62 -29.87 -15.02
C GLU A 806 -25.79 -29.03 -15.55
N PRO A 807 -26.05 -28.99 -16.88
CA PRO A 807 -27.23 -28.33 -17.42
C PRO A 807 -28.53 -28.89 -16.84
N LEU A 808 -29.46 -28.01 -16.46
CA LEU A 808 -30.77 -28.39 -15.93
C LEU A 808 -31.67 -28.94 -17.04
N GLU A 809 -32.26 -30.11 -16.83
CA GLU A 809 -33.38 -30.57 -17.65
C GLU A 809 -34.65 -29.75 -17.38
N PRO A 810 -35.30 -29.16 -18.40
CA PRO A 810 -36.48 -28.32 -18.21
C PRO A 810 -37.62 -29.04 -17.45
N GLY A 811 -38.12 -28.41 -16.38
CA GLY A 811 -39.23 -28.91 -15.57
C GLY A 811 -38.86 -30.01 -14.56
N LYS A 812 -37.62 -30.53 -14.59
CA LYS A 812 -37.11 -31.44 -13.56
C LYS A 812 -36.72 -30.65 -12.32
N PHE A 813 -37.03 -31.20 -11.14
CA PHE A 813 -36.71 -30.58 -9.86
C PHE A 813 -35.33 -31.02 -9.35
N TYR A 814 -34.60 -30.06 -8.77
CA TYR A 814 -33.28 -30.22 -8.18
C TYR A 814 -33.27 -29.63 -6.76
N ASP A 815 -32.59 -30.30 -5.85
CA ASP A 815 -32.40 -29.83 -4.47
C ASP A 815 -31.15 -28.95 -4.40
N LEU A 816 -31.28 -27.73 -3.86
CA LEU A 816 -30.21 -26.75 -3.71
C LEU A 816 -30.12 -26.30 -2.24
N GLU A 817 -28.91 -26.25 -1.70
CA GLU A 817 -28.64 -25.78 -0.33
C GLU A 817 -27.34 -24.98 -0.30
N PHE A 818 -27.38 -23.76 0.26
CA PHE A 818 -26.20 -22.90 0.41
C PHE A 818 -26.34 -21.95 1.60
N GLU A 819 -25.21 -21.35 2.00
CA GLU A 819 -25.15 -20.33 3.04
C GLU A 819 -25.30 -18.92 2.44
N LEU A 820 -26.01 -18.04 3.14
CA LEU A 820 -26.04 -16.61 2.83
C LEU A 820 -24.83 -15.93 3.48
N GLN A 821 -24.51 -14.68 3.10
CA GLN A 821 -23.43 -13.93 3.74
C GLN A 821 -23.62 -13.87 5.26
N PRO A 822 -22.55 -14.00 6.07
CA PRO A 822 -22.67 -14.00 7.52
C PRO A 822 -22.92 -12.59 8.04
N ASP A 823 -23.67 -12.48 9.13
CA ASP A 823 -24.05 -11.20 9.73
C ASP A 823 -24.06 -11.27 11.28
N ASP A 824 -24.19 -10.13 11.95
CA ASP A 824 -24.54 -9.97 13.36
C ASP A 824 -25.55 -8.82 13.54
N HIS A 825 -26.81 -9.10 13.30
CA HIS A 825 -27.85 -8.09 13.12
C HIS A 825 -28.97 -8.20 14.16
N ILE A 826 -29.45 -7.05 14.65
CA ILE A 826 -30.62 -6.98 15.53
C ILE A 826 -31.77 -6.39 14.72
N VAL A 827 -32.74 -7.24 14.39
CA VAL A 827 -33.99 -6.80 13.78
C VAL A 827 -34.86 -6.20 14.89
N PRO A 828 -35.20 -4.90 14.85
CA PRO A 828 -35.95 -4.24 15.91
C PRO A 828 -37.41 -4.72 16.00
N ALA A 829 -38.00 -4.53 17.18
CA ALA A 829 -39.43 -4.73 17.38
C ALA A 829 -40.25 -3.84 16.43
N GLY A 830 -41.38 -4.35 15.95
CA GLY A 830 -42.27 -3.73 14.98
C GLY A 830 -41.87 -3.97 13.52
N GLN A 831 -40.66 -4.45 13.24
CA GLN A 831 -40.26 -4.91 11.90
C GLN A 831 -40.59 -6.40 11.68
N GLN A 832 -40.50 -6.86 10.44
CA GLN A 832 -40.70 -8.25 10.00
C GLN A 832 -39.41 -8.75 9.34
N ILE A 833 -39.12 -10.04 9.51
CA ILE A 833 -38.07 -10.72 8.74
C ILE A 833 -38.70 -11.26 7.45
N GLY A 834 -38.18 -10.84 6.30
CA GLY A 834 -38.63 -11.27 4.98
C GLY A 834 -37.63 -12.15 4.27
N LEU A 835 -38.06 -13.34 3.83
CA LEU A 835 -37.34 -14.20 2.89
C LEU A 835 -37.81 -13.86 1.47
N MET A 836 -36.92 -13.24 0.68
CA MET A 836 -37.18 -12.89 -0.72
C MET A 836 -36.37 -13.80 -1.65
N ILE A 837 -37.07 -14.51 -2.53
CA ILE A 837 -36.48 -15.40 -3.54
C ILE A 837 -36.77 -14.83 -4.92
N PHE A 838 -35.74 -14.70 -5.77
CA PHE A 838 -35.85 -14.19 -7.13
C PHE A 838 -34.67 -14.70 -7.98
N SER A 839 -34.65 -14.38 -9.28
CA SER A 839 -33.63 -14.89 -10.20
C SER A 839 -32.46 -13.90 -10.33
N SER A 840 -32.51 -12.96 -11.28
CA SER A 840 -31.41 -12.03 -11.55
C SER A 840 -31.36 -10.88 -10.54
N ASP A 841 -30.27 -10.78 -9.80
CA ASP A 841 -29.94 -9.63 -8.96
C ASP A 841 -29.23 -8.56 -9.80
N ARG A 842 -29.99 -7.51 -10.13
CA ARG A 842 -29.52 -6.40 -10.97
C ARG A 842 -28.19 -5.80 -10.47
N GLU A 843 -27.90 -5.87 -9.18
CA GLU A 843 -26.71 -5.28 -8.59
C GLU A 843 -25.49 -6.22 -8.60
N PHE A 844 -25.68 -7.52 -8.83
CA PHE A 844 -24.66 -8.55 -8.56
C PHE A 844 -24.51 -9.63 -9.65
N THR A 845 -25.58 -10.11 -10.27
CA THR A 845 -25.55 -11.27 -11.20
C THR A 845 -25.59 -10.86 -12.66
N LEU A 846 -25.32 -11.79 -13.58
CA LEU A 846 -25.50 -11.57 -15.01
C LEU A 846 -26.94 -11.11 -15.33
N TRP A 847 -27.10 -10.43 -16.46
CA TRP A 847 -28.37 -9.89 -16.98
C TRP A 847 -28.81 -10.65 -18.24
N PRO A 848 -29.24 -11.93 -18.12
CA PRO A 848 -29.77 -12.68 -19.24
C PRO A 848 -31.08 -12.07 -19.74
N LYS A 849 -31.54 -12.46 -20.93
CA LYS A 849 -32.84 -12.04 -21.46
C LYS A 849 -33.96 -12.46 -20.50
N PRO A 850 -34.85 -11.52 -20.10
CA PRO A 850 -35.99 -11.82 -19.24
C PRO A 850 -36.85 -12.98 -19.76
N GLY A 851 -37.46 -13.73 -18.85
CA GLY A 851 -38.39 -14.83 -19.17
C GLY A 851 -37.93 -16.23 -18.76
N THR A 852 -36.78 -16.37 -18.09
CA THR A 852 -36.46 -17.63 -17.38
C THR A 852 -37.52 -17.87 -16.30
N GLU A 853 -38.14 -19.05 -16.27
CA GLU A 853 -39.13 -19.43 -15.26
C GLU A 853 -38.50 -20.40 -14.26
N LEU A 854 -38.59 -20.06 -12.97
CA LEU A 854 -38.24 -20.93 -11.86
C LEU A 854 -39.51 -21.35 -11.13
N THR A 855 -39.64 -22.64 -10.85
CA THR A 855 -40.75 -23.22 -10.08
C THR A 855 -40.19 -23.75 -8.76
N ILE A 856 -40.65 -23.19 -7.64
CA ILE A 856 -40.19 -23.48 -6.28
C ILE A 856 -41.18 -24.41 -5.61
N ASP A 857 -40.71 -25.55 -5.09
CA ASP A 857 -41.47 -26.46 -4.22
C ASP A 857 -41.43 -25.93 -2.79
N LEU A 858 -42.57 -25.46 -2.29
CA LEU A 858 -42.66 -24.84 -0.97
C LEU A 858 -42.50 -25.86 0.17
N ASP A 859 -42.98 -27.08 -0.02
CA ASP A 859 -42.90 -28.15 0.99
C ASP A 859 -41.44 -28.56 1.22
N ALA A 860 -40.60 -28.44 0.18
CA ALA A 860 -39.16 -28.68 0.22
C ALA A 860 -38.29 -27.41 0.40
N THR A 861 -38.88 -26.27 0.73
CA THR A 861 -38.16 -25.00 0.96
C THR A 861 -38.08 -24.65 2.45
N SER A 862 -36.90 -24.23 2.91
CA SER A 862 -36.69 -23.80 4.29
C SER A 862 -35.54 -22.80 4.43
N LEU A 863 -35.65 -21.95 5.44
CA LEU A 863 -34.62 -21.01 5.88
C LEU A 863 -34.21 -21.35 7.31
N ARG A 864 -32.93 -21.60 7.54
CA ARG A 864 -32.38 -21.79 8.89
C ARG A 864 -31.63 -20.53 9.32
N LEU A 865 -32.19 -19.80 10.29
CA LEU A 865 -31.64 -18.54 10.81
C LEU A 865 -30.83 -18.78 12.10
N PRO A 866 -29.62 -18.23 12.24
CA PRO A 866 -28.83 -18.37 13.46
C PRO A 866 -29.27 -17.34 14.50
N VAL A 867 -30.26 -17.68 15.32
CA VAL A 867 -30.87 -16.77 16.31
C VAL A 867 -30.22 -16.94 17.68
N VAL A 868 -29.82 -15.84 18.31
CA VAL A 868 -29.26 -15.85 19.67
C VAL A 868 -30.32 -16.31 20.68
N GLY A 869 -30.01 -17.39 21.40
CA GLY A 869 -30.92 -18.07 22.32
C GLY A 869 -31.83 -19.12 21.64
N GLY A 870 -31.81 -19.22 20.31
CA GLY A 870 -32.48 -20.26 19.53
C GLY A 870 -34.00 -20.07 19.36
N GLU A 871 -34.70 -21.19 19.22
CA GLU A 871 -36.11 -21.20 18.81
C GLU A 871 -37.06 -20.59 19.86
N ALA A 872 -36.80 -20.77 21.16
CA ALA A 872 -37.71 -20.28 22.20
C ALA A 872 -37.82 -18.74 22.21
N PRO A 873 -36.72 -17.96 22.22
CA PRO A 873 -36.78 -16.51 22.04
C PRO A 873 -37.39 -16.10 20.70
N PHE A 874 -37.08 -16.82 19.62
CA PHE A 874 -37.66 -16.53 18.31
C PHE A 874 -39.19 -16.71 18.33
N SER A 875 -39.69 -17.81 18.88
CA SER A 875 -41.13 -18.09 19.00
C SER A 875 -41.86 -17.05 19.86
N ALA A 876 -41.23 -16.59 20.95
CA ALA A 876 -41.77 -15.49 21.76
C ALA A 876 -41.78 -14.15 21.00
N ALA A 877 -40.81 -13.94 20.10
CA ALA A 877 -40.69 -12.75 19.27
C ALA A 877 -41.51 -12.83 17.96
N THR A 878 -42.23 -13.93 17.69
CA THR A 878 -43.08 -14.08 16.49
C THR A 878 -44.51 -14.53 16.80
N LYS A 879 -44.89 -14.63 18.08
CA LYS A 879 -46.27 -14.87 18.49
C LYS A 879 -46.91 -13.54 18.90
N PRO A 880 -48.12 -13.22 18.40
CA PRO A 880 -48.81 -11.98 18.75
C PRO A 880 -49.17 -11.87 20.24
#